data_AF-A0A093FH71-F1
#
_entry.id   AF-A0A093FH71-F1
#
_cell.length_a   1.000
_cell.length_b   1.000
_cell.length_c   1.000
_cell.angle_alpha   90.00
_cell.angle_beta   90.00
_cell.angle_gamma   90.00
#
_symmetry.space_group_name_H-M   'P 1'
#
loop_
_entity.id
_entity.type
_entity.pdbx_description
1 polymer ?
#
loop_
_entity_poly.entity_id
_entity_poly.type
_entity_poly.pdbx_seq_one_letter_code
_entity_poly.pdbx_strand_id
1 'polypeptide(L)'
;MAVRITTLQEEMKNVKNNLERVEAERKQAQDMLNHSEKEKNNLEIDLNYKLKSLQDRLEQEVNEHKVTKARLTDKHQSIEEARSVAMCEMEKKVKEERAAREKAENRIVQAEKQCSMLDFDLKQSQQKLEHLLEQKERLEDEVKNLTLQLEQETNKRIMAQNELKVQAFEADNLKGSEKQLKQEINTLLEAKRLLEFELAQLAKQYRGNEGQMRELQDQLEAEQYFSTLYKTQVKELKEEIDDKNKETQRKMQELQNEKETLTTQLDLAETKAESERLARALLEEQYFELSQESKKAASRHRQEMTDKDSIIRRLEETNNTLTKDVDLITKENSEISEKIKKQEEENKMKKEEEINNIRMHYEKSINTERTLKTQAVNKLAEIMNRKDFKIDRKKANMQDLRKKEKENRKLQLELNQEKEKFNQMVVKYQKELNEMQAQLAEESTYRNELQMQLDSKESDIEQLRRKILDLQQGMDSTSVASLQPDETDGNLAESRLEGWLSIPNKGNIKRHGWKKQYVVVSSKKILFYNDEKDKDQSNPSMVLDIDKLFHVRPVTQGDVYRAETEEIPKIFQILYANEGECRKDLEVEPVQPAEKTNFLNHKGHEFIPTLYHFPANCEACAKPLWHVFKPPAALECRRCHVKCHRDHLDKKEELIAPCKVSYDVTSARDMLLLASCQDEQKKWVTHLVKKIPKTPPSTFVRASPRTMSTRSSANQSFRKVVKNTSGKTR
;
A
#
# COMPACT_ATOMS: atom_id res chain seq x y z
N MET A 1 21.96 -168.82 231.41
CA MET A 1 23.17 -168.22 232.01
C MET A 1 24.17 -167.84 230.92
N ALA A 2 24.90 -166.75 231.12
CA ALA A 2 26.20 -166.40 230.50
C ALA A 2 26.37 -166.57 228.97
N VAL A 3 26.56 -167.79 228.48
CA VAL A 3 27.37 -168.10 227.29
C VAL A 3 26.80 -167.62 225.95
N ARG A 4 25.47 -167.38 225.86
CA ARG A 4 24.81 -166.97 224.60
C ARG A 4 24.62 -165.45 224.44
N ILE A 5 25.03 -164.66 225.44
CA ILE A 5 25.01 -163.19 225.38
C ILE A 5 26.22 -162.68 224.57
N THR A 6 27.39 -163.27 224.79
CA THR A 6 28.65 -162.87 224.14
C THR A 6 28.67 -163.17 222.63
N THR A 7 28.09 -164.30 222.18
CA THR A 7 28.18 -164.71 220.77
C THR A 7 27.51 -163.72 219.81
N LEU A 8 26.33 -163.20 220.18
CA LEU A 8 25.60 -162.23 219.36
C LEU A 8 26.13 -160.79 219.53
N GLN A 9 26.89 -160.49 220.58
CA GLN A 9 27.59 -159.20 220.69
C GLN A 9 28.72 -159.09 219.66
N GLU A 10 29.40 -160.20 219.35
CA GLU A 10 30.40 -160.24 218.27
C GLU A 10 29.75 -160.09 216.88
N GLU A 11 28.55 -160.65 216.66
CA GLU A 11 27.76 -160.38 215.44
C GLU A 11 27.33 -158.90 215.35
N MET A 12 26.90 -158.29 216.44
CA MET A 12 26.49 -156.87 216.48
C MET A 12 27.65 -155.93 216.09
N LYS A 13 28.88 -156.30 216.47
CA LYS A 13 30.12 -155.63 216.08
C LYS A 13 30.47 -155.85 214.59
N ASN A 14 30.27 -157.06 214.07
CA ASN A 14 30.51 -157.38 212.65
C ASN A 14 29.49 -156.72 211.71
N VAL A 15 28.23 -156.60 212.12
CA VAL A 15 27.19 -155.87 211.39
C VAL A 15 27.50 -154.37 211.37
N LYS A 16 27.99 -153.80 212.48
CA LYS A 16 28.39 -152.38 212.53
C LYS A 16 29.52 -152.06 211.54
N ASN A 17 30.53 -152.91 211.43
CA ASN A 17 31.61 -152.73 210.44
C ASN A 17 31.10 -152.80 208.98
N ASN A 18 30.09 -153.63 208.69
CA ASN A 18 29.47 -153.62 207.36
C ASN A 18 28.64 -152.37 207.10
N LEU A 19 27.98 -151.81 208.12
CA LEU A 19 27.25 -150.54 207.98
C LEU A 19 28.21 -149.39 207.62
N GLU A 20 29.32 -149.24 208.36
CA GLU A 20 30.31 -148.20 208.12
C GLU A 20 30.96 -148.31 206.72
N ARG A 21 31.14 -149.54 206.19
CA ARG A 21 31.59 -149.76 204.80
C ARG A 21 30.53 -149.38 203.75
N VAL A 22 29.28 -149.81 203.92
CA VAL A 22 28.19 -149.50 202.98
C VAL A 22 27.90 -148.00 202.94
N GLU A 23 28.06 -147.28 204.05
CA GLU A 23 27.95 -145.81 204.04
C GLU A 23 29.07 -145.11 203.29
N ALA A 24 30.30 -145.64 203.32
CA ALA A 24 31.41 -145.14 202.51
C ALA A 24 31.17 -145.41 201.01
N GLU A 25 30.79 -146.63 200.64
CA GLU A 25 30.46 -147.03 199.27
C GLU A 25 29.29 -146.20 198.70
N ARG A 26 28.23 -145.96 199.50
CA ARG A 26 27.11 -145.07 199.15
C ARG A 26 27.55 -143.62 198.90
N LYS A 27 28.46 -143.09 199.71
CA LYS A 27 28.97 -141.72 199.55
C LYS A 27 29.76 -141.57 198.25
N GLN A 28 30.62 -142.54 197.93
CA GLN A 28 31.38 -142.56 196.68
C GLN A 28 30.46 -142.63 195.45
N ALA A 29 29.38 -143.40 195.51
CA ALA A 29 28.38 -143.45 194.43
C ALA A 29 27.66 -142.10 194.22
N GLN A 30 27.34 -141.37 195.29
CA GLN A 30 26.70 -140.06 195.21
C GLN A 30 27.61 -139.01 194.55
N ASP A 31 28.91 -139.02 194.86
CA ASP A 31 29.87 -138.08 194.27
C ASP A 31 30.10 -138.35 192.77
N MET A 32 30.01 -139.61 192.32
CA MET A 32 30.05 -139.94 190.88
C MET A 32 28.81 -139.41 190.13
N LEU A 33 27.62 -139.51 190.71
CA LEU A 33 26.38 -138.97 190.11
C LEU A 33 26.49 -137.44 189.91
N ASN A 34 26.93 -136.74 190.96
CA ASN A 34 27.13 -135.28 190.99
C ASN A 34 28.18 -134.78 189.97
N HIS A 35 29.06 -135.66 189.47
CA HIS A 35 30.03 -135.34 188.42
C HIS A 35 29.37 -135.41 187.02
N SER A 36 28.65 -136.49 186.75
CA SER A 36 28.03 -136.74 185.43
C SER A 36 26.94 -135.71 185.08
N GLU A 37 26.17 -135.23 186.06
CA GLU A 37 25.17 -134.17 185.84
C GLU A 37 25.79 -132.84 185.35
N LYS A 38 27.05 -132.55 185.75
CA LYS A 38 27.74 -131.31 185.36
C LYS A 38 28.23 -131.35 183.91
N GLU A 39 28.69 -132.50 183.42
CA GLU A 39 29.09 -132.64 182.02
C GLU A 39 27.89 -132.49 181.07
N LYS A 40 26.74 -133.07 181.42
CA LYS A 40 25.49 -132.89 180.66
C LYS A 40 25.13 -131.41 180.50
N ASN A 41 25.18 -130.65 181.60
CA ASN A 41 24.79 -129.24 181.61
C ASN A 41 25.72 -128.38 180.72
N ASN A 42 27.02 -128.66 180.72
CA ASN A 42 27.99 -127.98 179.85
C ASN A 42 27.71 -128.22 178.34
N LEU A 43 27.33 -129.44 177.95
CA LEU A 43 26.99 -129.77 176.56
C LEU A 43 25.72 -129.06 176.07
N GLU A 44 24.74 -128.86 176.94
CA GLU A 44 23.46 -128.20 176.63
C GLU A 44 23.63 -126.68 176.36
N ILE A 45 24.65 -126.06 176.96
CA ILE A 45 25.01 -124.64 176.76
C ILE A 45 25.69 -124.41 175.40
N ASP A 46 26.66 -125.25 175.02
CA ASP A 46 27.39 -125.14 173.74
C ASP A 46 26.48 -125.30 172.51
N LEU A 47 25.51 -126.22 172.57
CA LEU A 47 24.52 -126.43 171.52
C LEU A 47 23.65 -125.18 171.28
N ASN A 48 23.19 -124.51 172.35
CA ASN A 48 22.38 -123.29 172.24
C ASN A 48 23.16 -122.13 171.59
N TYR A 49 24.44 -121.97 171.93
CA TYR A 49 25.27 -120.91 171.35
C TYR A 49 25.47 -121.08 169.83
N LYS A 50 25.69 -122.34 169.39
CA LYS A 50 25.82 -122.69 167.96
C LYS A 50 24.53 -122.43 167.17
N LEU A 51 23.36 -122.72 167.75
CA LEU A 51 22.07 -122.48 167.11
C LEU A 51 21.86 -120.99 166.78
N LYS A 52 22.12 -120.10 167.75
CA LYS A 52 21.92 -118.66 167.57
C LYS A 52 22.85 -118.07 166.50
N SER A 53 24.12 -118.50 166.46
CA SER A 53 25.12 -118.06 165.48
C SER A 53 24.81 -118.46 164.02
N LEU A 54 23.94 -119.44 163.80
CA LEU A 54 23.43 -119.78 162.45
C LEU A 54 22.19 -118.96 162.10
N GLN A 55 21.32 -118.71 163.08
CA GLN A 55 20.07 -117.96 162.90
C GLN A 55 20.34 -116.51 162.45
N ASP A 56 21.24 -115.81 163.13
CA ASP A 56 21.59 -114.41 162.83
C ASP A 56 22.24 -114.23 161.45
N ARG A 57 22.89 -115.29 160.95
CA ARG A 57 23.56 -115.32 159.63
C ARG A 57 22.57 -115.40 158.47
N LEU A 58 21.46 -116.11 158.66
CA LEU A 58 20.41 -116.27 157.66
C LEU A 58 19.64 -114.96 157.45
N GLU A 59 19.42 -114.19 158.51
CA GLU A 59 18.73 -112.90 158.42
C GLU A 59 19.53 -111.85 157.62
N GLN A 60 20.86 -111.87 157.71
CA GLN A 60 21.73 -110.96 156.94
C GLN A 60 21.57 -111.18 155.42
N GLU A 61 21.78 -112.41 154.94
CA GLU A 61 21.65 -112.78 153.51
C GLU A 61 20.29 -112.39 152.92
N VAL A 62 19.19 -112.68 153.65
CA VAL A 62 17.82 -112.34 153.24
C VAL A 62 17.63 -110.83 153.07
N ASN A 63 18.33 -110.01 153.87
CA ASN A 63 18.23 -108.57 153.80
C ASN A 63 19.06 -107.98 152.64
N GLU A 64 20.28 -108.47 152.42
CA GLU A 64 21.13 -108.06 151.29
C GLU A 64 20.48 -108.40 149.93
N HIS A 65 19.81 -109.55 149.84
CA HIS A 65 19.10 -109.96 148.64
C HIS A 65 17.85 -109.11 148.32
N LYS A 66 17.19 -108.55 149.35
CA LYS A 66 16.12 -107.55 149.17
C LYS A 66 16.66 -106.23 148.59
N VAL A 67 17.78 -105.73 149.11
CA VAL A 67 18.37 -104.44 148.69
C VAL A 67 18.82 -104.48 147.23
N THR A 68 19.44 -105.58 146.79
CA THR A 68 19.82 -105.77 145.37
C THR A 68 18.61 -105.84 144.45
N LYS A 69 17.54 -106.54 144.82
CA LYS A 69 16.29 -106.58 144.03
C LYS A 69 15.67 -105.20 143.85
N ALA A 70 15.60 -104.39 144.92
CA ALA A 70 15.08 -103.03 144.86
C ALA A 70 15.86 -102.15 143.86
N ARG A 71 17.20 -102.16 143.94
CA ARG A 71 18.09 -101.37 143.05
C ARG A 71 17.97 -101.73 141.56
N LEU A 72 17.60 -102.97 141.24
CA LEU A 72 17.39 -103.40 139.84
C LEU A 72 16.03 -102.93 139.29
N THR A 73 14.98 -102.95 140.10
CA THR A 73 13.65 -102.42 139.72
C THR A 73 13.72 -100.91 139.47
N ASP A 74 14.34 -100.18 140.40
CA ASP A 74 14.56 -98.73 140.36
C ASP A 74 15.33 -98.30 139.09
N LYS A 75 16.41 -99.01 138.75
CA LYS A 75 17.13 -98.81 137.48
C LYS A 75 16.29 -99.08 136.24
N HIS A 76 15.36 -100.04 136.26
CA HIS A 76 14.54 -100.34 135.09
C HIS A 76 13.51 -99.23 134.86
N GLN A 77 12.83 -98.78 135.91
CA GLN A 77 11.90 -97.65 135.85
C GLN A 77 12.60 -96.37 135.38
N SER A 78 13.79 -96.05 135.93
CA SER A 78 14.57 -94.87 135.50
C SER A 78 14.95 -94.91 134.00
N ILE A 79 15.26 -96.08 133.44
CA ILE A 79 15.57 -96.23 132.00
C ILE A 79 14.30 -96.11 131.15
N GLU A 80 13.18 -96.63 131.62
CA GLU A 80 11.89 -96.58 130.91
C GLU A 80 11.29 -95.16 130.93
N GLU A 81 11.38 -94.45 132.05
CA GLU A 81 11.06 -93.02 132.17
C GLU A 81 11.96 -92.16 131.27
N ALA A 82 13.28 -92.38 131.26
CA ALA A 82 14.20 -91.66 130.37
C ALA A 82 13.88 -91.90 128.88
N ARG A 83 13.48 -93.13 128.51
CA ARG A 83 12.99 -93.45 127.15
C ARG A 83 11.66 -92.75 126.84
N SER A 84 10.73 -92.71 127.80
CA SER A 84 9.44 -92.04 127.66
C SER A 84 9.60 -90.53 127.46
N VAL A 85 10.48 -89.89 128.25
CA VAL A 85 10.85 -88.47 128.09
C VAL A 85 11.51 -88.22 126.74
N ALA A 86 12.47 -89.06 126.32
CA ALA A 86 13.11 -88.93 125.00
C ALA A 86 12.12 -89.12 123.83
N MET A 87 11.15 -90.03 123.95
CA MET A 87 10.03 -90.19 123.00
C MET A 87 9.16 -88.94 122.97
N CYS A 88 8.77 -88.40 124.13
CA CYS A 88 7.95 -87.19 124.23
C CYS A 88 8.68 -85.97 123.64
N GLU A 89 9.99 -85.83 123.89
CA GLU A 89 10.83 -84.82 123.24
C GLU A 89 10.95 -85.01 121.72
N MET A 90 11.09 -86.25 121.25
CA MET A 90 11.19 -86.54 119.82
C MET A 90 9.84 -86.27 119.12
N GLU A 91 8.72 -86.68 119.71
CA GLU A 91 7.39 -86.31 119.24
C GLU A 91 7.17 -84.81 119.23
N LYS A 92 7.62 -84.09 120.27
CA LYS A 92 7.56 -82.63 120.33
C LYS A 92 8.37 -82.01 119.20
N LYS A 93 9.63 -82.42 119.01
CA LYS A 93 10.50 -81.95 117.91
C LYS A 93 9.90 -82.28 116.53
N VAL A 94 9.26 -83.43 116.35
CA VAL A 94 8.56 -83.83 115.11
C VAL A 94 7.27 -83.05 114.88
N LYS A 95 6.59 -82.56 115.93
CA LYS A 95 5.44 -81.65 115.84
C LYS A 95 5.89 -80.22 115.53
N GLU A 96 6.97 -79.77 116.18
CA GLU A 96 7.61 -78.46 115.95
C GLU A 96 8.19 -78.37 114.52
N GLU A 97 8.87 -79.40 114.03
CA GLU A 97 9.39 -79.49 112.66
C GLU A 97 8.26 -79.55 111.62
N ARG A 98 7.17 -80.27 111.89
CA ARG A 98 5.99 -80.24 111.02
C ARG A 98 5.35 -78.85 110.96
N ALA A 99 5.21 -78.16 112.10
CA ALA A 99 4.69 -76.79 112.13
C ALA A 99 5.65 -75.79 111.47
N ALA A 100 6.97 -75.98 111.59
CA ALA A 100 7.98 -75.16 110.91
C ALA A 100 7.94 -75.38 109.39
N ARG A 101 7.80 -76.64 108.94
CA ARG A 101 7.63 -77.02 107.54
C ARG A 101 6.35 -76.47 106.95
N GLU A 102 5.20 -76.67 107.60
CA GLU A 102 3.90 -76.12 107.17
C GLU A 102 3.98 -74.59 107.06
N LYS A 103 4.65 -73.92 108.00
CA LYS A 103 4.88 -72.47 107.97
C LYS A 103 5.84 -72.05 106.85
N ALA A 104 6.77 -72.91 106.42
CA ALA A 104 7.64 -72.67 105.26
C ALA A 104 6.91 -72.90 103.93
N GLU A 105 6.13 -73.97 103.81
CA GLU A 105 5.30 -74.28 102.64
C GLU A 105 4.23 -73.19 102.41
N ASN A 106 3.56 -72.73 103.47
CA ASN A 106 2.65 -71.58 103.39
C ASN A 106 3.36 -70.28 102.95
N ARG A 107 4.61 -70.05 103.36
CA ARG A 107 5.41 -68.90 102.90
C ARG A 107 5.80 -69.01 101.42
N ILE A 108 6.11 -70.22 100.95
CA ILE A 108 6.39 -70.48 99.53
C ILE A 108 5.15 -70.19 98.69
N VAL A 109 3.99 -70.75 99.05
CA VAL A 109 2.72 -70.50 98.34
C VAL A 109 2.33 -69.01 98.37
N GLN A 110 2.58 -68.31 99.49
CA GLN A 110 2.36 -66.86 99.57
C GLN A 110 3.31 -66.07 98.65
N ALA A 111 4.58 -66.48 98.54
CA ALA A 111 5.55 -65.87 97.63
C ALA A 111 5.24 -66.19 96.16
N GLU A 112 4.87 -67.42 95.81
CA GLU A 112 4.43 -67.82 94.46
C GLU A 112 3.20 -67.02 94.03
N LYS A 113 2.24 -66.80 94.93
CA LYS A 113 1.09 -65.90 94.69
C LYS A 113 1.53 -64.45 94.46
N GLN A 114 2.50 -63.94 95.23
CA GLN A 114 3.05 -62.60 95.03
C GLN A 114 3.78 -62.47 93.69
N CYS A 115 4.63 -63.43 93.32
CA CYS A 115 5.28 -63.49 92.01
C CYS A 115 4.25 -63.59 90.87
N SER A 116 3.17 -64.34 91.03
CA SER A 116 2.11 -64.47 90.02
C SER A 116 1.33 -63.17 89.81
N MET A 117 1.07 -62.40 90.88
CA MET A 117 0.48 -61.06 90.77
C MET A 117 1.46 -60.09 90.08
N LEU A 118 2.74 -60.09 90.49
CA LEU A 118 3.76 -59.22 89.90
C LEU A 118 4.03 -59.53 88.41
N ASP A 119 3.96 -60.79 87.99
CA ASP A 119 4.06 -61.20 86.58
C ASP A 119 2.83 -60.73 85.77
N PHE A 120 1.63 -60.75 86.34
CA PHE A 120 0.44 -60.18 85.72
C PHE A 120 0.54 -58.64 85.59
N ASP A 121 0.93 -57.95 86.67
CA ASP A 121 1.11 -56.50 86.70
C ASP A 121 2.22 -56.05 85.73
N LEU A 122 3.30 -56.84 85.62
CA LEU A 122 4.38 -56.63 84.66
C LEU A 122 3.88 -56.79 83.21
N LYS A 123 3.12 -57.84 82.90
CA LYS A 123 2.54 -58.07 81.56
C LYS A 123 1.54 -56.98 81.18
N GLN A 124 0.68 -56.56 82.11
CA GLN A 124 -0.22 -55.43 81.90
C GLN A 124 0.55 -54.12 81.65
N SER A 125 1.65 -53.90 82.38
CA SER A 125 2.53 -52.75 82.20
C SER A 125 3.28 -52.78 80.86
N GLN A 126 3.72 -53.96 80.41
CA GLN A 126 4.35 -54.17 79.12
C GLN A 126 3.39 -53.88 77.96
N GLN A 127 2.18 -54.45 77.98
CA GLN A 127 1.14 -54.17 76.98
C GLN A 127 0.78 -52.67 76.92
N LYS A 128 0.73 -52.00 78.07
CA LYS A 128 0.48 -50.57 78.15
C LYS A 128 1.65 -49.74 77.59
N LEU A 129 2.89 -50.16 77.81
CA LEU A 129 4.09 -49.53 77.24
C LEU A 129 4.15 -49.72 75.72
N GLU A 130 3.86 -50.93 75.23
CA GLU A 130 3.82 -51.28 73.80
C GLU A 130 2.78 -50.41 73.06
N HIS A 131 1.55 -50.32 73.59
CA HIS A 131 0.53 -49.43 73.02
C HIS A 131 0.91 -47.94 73.04
N LEU A 132 1.61 -47.47 74.08
CA LEU A 132 2.13 -46.10 74.13
C LEU A 132 3.27 -45.86 73.13
N LEU A 133 4.08 -46.88 72.82
CA LEU A 133 5.09 -46.82 71.76
C LEU A 133 4.45 -46.76 70.36
N GLU A 134 3.45 -47.60 70.08
CA GLU A 134 2.68 -47.49 68.83
C GLU A 134 1.99 -46.12 68.70
N GLN A 135 1.47 -45.56 69.80
CA GLN A 135 0.84 -44.24 69.79
C GLN A 135 1.88 -43.14 69.54
N LYS A 136 3.06 -43.23 70.17
CA LYS A 136 4.19 -42.33 69.93
C LYS A 136 4.64 -42.36 68.46
N GLU A 137 4.83 -43.54 67.88
CA GLU A 137 5.30 -43.70 66.50
C GLU A 137 4.30 -43.09 65.50
N ARG A 138 3.00 -43.36 65.66
CA ARG A 138 1.93 -42.74 64.85
C ARG A 138 1.93 -41.21 64.96
N LEU A 139 2.10 -40.65 66.16
CA LEU A 139 2.18 -39.20 66.36
C LEU A 139 3.48 -38.59 65.78
N GLU A 140 4.60 -39.31 65.84
CA GLU A 140 5.86 -38.87 65.21
C GLU A 140 5.74 -38.84 63.67
N ASP A 141 5.05 -39.81 63.05
CA ASP A 141 4.78 -39.80 61.61
C ASP A 141 3.75 -38.73 61.20
N GLU A 142 2.72 -38.49 62.01
CA GLU A 142 1.78 -37.38 61.81
C GLU A 142 2.49 -36.02 61.87
N VAL A 143 3.39 -35.83 62.85
CA VAL A 143 4.23 -34.62 62.96
C VAL A 143 5.18 -34.46 61.76
N LYS A 144 5.82 -35.54 61.27
CA LYS A 144 6.64 -35.49 60.04
C LYS A 144 5.82 -35.04 58.83
N ASN A 145 4.62 -35.61 58.66
CA ASN A 145 3.72 -35.32 57.53
C ASN A 145 3.21 -33.86 57.59
N LEU A 146 2.76 -33.39 58.77
CA LEU A 146 2.35 -32.01 58.97
C LEU A 146 3.50 -31.01 58.75
N THR A 147 4.72 -31.36 59.14
CA THR A 147 5.93 -30.55 58.89
C THR A 147 6.20 -30.42 57.39
N LEU A 148 6.15 -31.53 56.64
CA LEU A 148 6.31 -31.54 55.19
C LEU A 148 5.23 -30.71 54.48
N GLN A 149 3.97 -30.80 54.92
CA GLN A 149 2.88 -29.97 54.39
C GLN A 149 3.10 -28.48 54.68
N LEU A 150 3.57 -28.13 55.88
CA LEU A 150 3.90 -26.74 56.24
C LEU A 150 5.06 -26.17 55.40
N GLU A 151 6.09 -26.97 55.10
CA GLU A 151 7.16 -26.57 54.18
C GLU A 151 6.65 -26.38 52.74
N GLN A 152 5.79 -27.29 52.25
CA GLN A 152 5.18 -27.17 50.92
C GLN A 152 4.32 -25.90 50.78
N GLU A 153 3.45 -25.60 51.74
CA GLU A 153 2.65 -24.36 51.73
C GLU A 153 3.50 -23.11 51.92
N THR A 154 4.57 -23.17 52.72
CA THR A 154 5.53 -22.07 52.85
C THR A 154 6.22 -21.77 51.52
N ASN A 155 6.65 -22.82 50.80
CA ASN A 155 7.28 -22.68 49.48
C ASN A 155 6.29 -22.15 48.43
N LYS A 156 5.06 -22.67 48.36
CA LYS A 156 3.99 -22.15 47.49
C LYS A 156 3.73 -20.66 47.76
N ARG A 157 3.64 -20.26 49.04
CA ARG A 157 3.45 -18.86 49.44
C ARG A 157 4.62 -17.97 48.99
N ILE A 158 5.86 -18.45 49.06
CA ILE A 158 7.05 -17.72 48.60
C ILE A 158 7.03 -17.56 47.06
N MET A 159 6.64 -18.60 46.32
CA MET A 159 6.50 -18.52 44.85
C MET A 159 5.45 -17.48 44.45
N ALA A 160 4.23 -17.59 44.98
CA ALA A 160 3.15 -16.63 44.74
C ALA A 160 3.52 -15.19 45.17
N GLN A 161 4.25 -15.02 46.27
CA GLN A 161 4.72 -13.70 46.70
C GLN A 161 5.76 -13.11 45.72
N ASN A 162 6.57 -13.94 45.07
CA ASN A 162 7.55 -13.48 44.08
C ASN A 162 6.88 -13.17 42.72
N GLU A 163 5.94 -14.00 42.28
CA GLU A 163 5.09 -13.72 41.11
C GLU A 163 4.34 -12.38 41.26
N LEU A 164 3.75 -12.14 42.43
CA LEU A 164 3.01 -10.91 42.71
C LEU A 164 3.93 -9.66 42.76
N LYS A 165 5.21 -9.81 43.14
CA LYS A 165 6.22 -8.72 42.99
C LYS A 165 6.56 -8.44 41.53
N VAL A 166 6.68 -9.48 40.69
CA VAL A 166 6.95 -9.31 39.25
C VAL A 166 5.77 -8.60 38.59
N GLN A 167 4.54 -9.06 38.83
CA GLN A 167 3.32 -8.42 38.32
C GLN A 167 3.18 -6.96 38.78
N ALA A 168 3.55 -6.65 40.02
CA ALA A 168 3.55 -5.26 40.52
C ALA A 168 4.59 -4.38 39.78
N PHE A 169 5.78 -4.90 39.50
CA PHE A 169 6.82 -4.20 38.74
C PHE A 169 6.42 -4.01 37.26
N GLU A 170 5.82 -5.02 36.64
CA GLU A 170 5.25 -4.91 35.29
C GLU A 170 4.13 -3.87 35.23
N ALA A 171 3.24 -3.84 36.23
CA ALA A 171 2.15 -2.86 36.30
C ALA A 171 2.67 -1.41 36.42
N ASP A 172 3.69 -1.14 37.24
CA ASP A 172 4.29 0.20 37.32
C ASP A 172 5.09 0.57 36.06
N ASN A 173 5.75 -0.39 35.38
CA ASN A 173 6.38 -0.16 34.06
C ASN A 173 5.35 0.19 32.98
N LEU A 174 4.25 -0.56 32.89
CA LEU A 174 3.14 -0.30 31.95
C LEU A 174 2.52 1.08 32.21
N LYS A 175 2.34 1.45 33.48
CA LYS A 175 1.85 2.77 33.92
C LYS A 175 2.86 3.90 33.69
N GLY A 176 4.16 3.60 33.58
CA GLY A 176 5.19 4.50 33.06
C GLY A 176 5.02 4.74 31.56
N SER A 177 4.91 3.65 30.78
CA SER A 177 4.67 3.70 29.33
C SER A 177 3.36 4.42 28.98
N GLU A 178 2.28 4.17 29.72
CA GLU A 178 0.98 4.84 29.55
C GLU A 178 1.09 6.37 29.69
N LYS A 179 1.89 6.86 30.64
CA LYS A 179 2.15 8.30 30.81
C LYS A 179 2.96 8.87 29.64
N GLN A 180 3.99 8.16 29.19
CA GLN A 180 4.81 8.57 28.06
C GLN A 180 3.99 8.68 26.77
N LEU A 181 3.18 7.65 26.47
CA LEU A 181 2.29 7.65 25.31
C LEU A 181 1.23 8.77 25.39
N LYS A 182 0.67 9.05 26.57
CA LYS A 182 -0.24 10.20 26.77
C LYS A 182 0.45 11.55 26.51
N GLN A 183 1.71 11.70 26.90
CA GLN A 183 2.48 12.91 26.62
C GLN A 183 2.77 13.06 25.12
N GLU A 184 3.17 11.99 24.45
CA GLU A 184 3.43 11.95 23.01
C GLU A 184 2.17 12.24 22.18
N ILE A 185 1.03 11.65 22.54
CA ILE A 185 -0.28 11.96 21.94
C ILE A 185 -0.61 13.45 22.06
N ASN A 186 -0.39 14.07 23.22
CA ASN A 186 -0.63 15.50 23.40
C ASN A 186 0.29 16.38 22.53
N THR A 187 1.57 16.01 22.40
CA THR A 187 2.51 16.70 21.50
C THR A 187 2.09 16.56 20.03
N LEU A 188 1.67 15.38 19.59
CA LEU A 188 1.19 15.13 18.23
C LEU A 188 -0.12 15.88 17.93
N LEU A 189 -1.02 16.03 18.92
CA LEU A 189 -2.27 16.79 18.76
C LEU A 189 -2.02 18.29 18.58
N GLU A 190 -1.10 18.90 19.31
CA GLU A 190 -0.77 20.32 19.11
C GLU A 190 0.04 20.53 17.82
N ALA A 191 0.95 19.62 17.46
CA ALA A 191 1.63 19.65 16.16
C ALA A 191 0.64 19.56 14.98
N LYS A 192 -0.34 18.65 15.06
CA LYS A 192 -1.45 18.56 14.10
C LYS A 192 -2.21 19.90 14.00
N ARG A 193 -2.56 20.50 15.14
CA ARG A 193 -3.33 21.76 15.20
C ARG A 193 -2.59 22.93 14.53
N LEU A 194 -1.26 22.99 14.68
CA LEU A 194 -0.42 23.98 13.99
C LEU A 194 -0.44 23.77 12.47
N LEU A 195 -0.30 22.53 12.01
CA LEU A 195 -0.38 22.19 10.58
C LEU A 195 -1.77 22.48 9.98
N GLU A 196 -2.86 22.20 10.70
CA GLU A 196 -4.23 22.55 10.29
C GLU A 196 -4.40 24.09 10.15
N PHE A 197 -3.76 24.88 11.02
CA PHE A 197 -3.76 26.33 10.96
C PHE A 197 -2.93 26.89 9.79
N GLU A 198 -1.74 26.34 9.53
CA GLU A 198 -0.90 26.70 8.38
C GLU A 198 -1.59 26.36 7.05
N LEU A 199 -2.19 25.17 6.94
CA LEU A 199 -2.97 24.76 5.78
C LEU A 199 -4.17 25.70 5.54
N ALA A 200 -4.86 26.12 6.60
CA ALA A 200 -5.93 27.11 6.50
C ALA A 200 -5.44 28.49 6.01
N GLN A 201 -4.23 28.92 6.39
CA GLN A 201 -3.61 30.15 5.85
C GLN A 201 -3.24 30.00 4.37
N LEU A 202 -2.58 28.90 3.99
CA LEU A 202 -2.23 28.59 2.60
C LEU A 202 -3.48 28.53 1.71
N ALA A 203 -4.56 27.87 2.17
CA ALA A 203 -5.84 27.83 1.47
C ALA A 203 -6.57 29.19 1.41
N LYS A 204 -6.20 30.17 2.25
CA LYS A 204 -6.66 31.57 2.14
C LYS A 204 -5.82 32.34 1.12
N GLN A 205 -4.49 32.21 1.15
CA GLN A 205 -3.58 32.83 0.18
C GLN A 205 -3.87 32.33 -1.24
N TYR A 206 -4.01 31.02 -1.44
CA TYR A 206 -4.34 30.41 -2.73
C TYR A 206 -5.59 31.03 -3.36
N ARG A 207 -6.68 31.19 -2.60
CA ARG A 207 -7.92 31.81 -3.09
C ARG A 207 -7.78 33.31 -3.38
N GLY A 208 -6.88 34.01 -2.69
CA GLY A 208 -6.51 35.39 -3.05
C GLY A 208 -5.78 35.46 -4.40
N ASN A 209 -4.81 34.57 -4.60
CA ASN A 209 -4.05 34.48 -5.85
C ASN A 209 -4.93 34.02 -7.02
N GLU A 210 -5.89 33.11 -6.79
CA GLU A 210 -6.90 32.69 -7.79
C GLU A 210 -7.78 33.87 -8.24
N GLY A 211 -8.17 34.74 -7.31
CA GLY A 211 -8.88 35.99 -7.64
C GLY A 211 -8.05 36.92 -8.52
N GLN A 212 -6.80 37.19 -8.14
CA GLN A 212 -5.87 38.01 -8.93
C GLN A 212 -5.59 37.43 -10.32
N MET A 213 -5.45 36.10 -10.42
CA MET A 213 -5.29 35.43 -11.71
C MET A 213 -6.52 35.59 -12.62
N ARG A 214 -7.73 35.65 -12.05
CA ARG A 214 -8.97 35.92 -12.80
C ARG A 214 -9.05 37.37 -13.26
N GLU A 215 -8.76 38.32 -12.38
CA GLU A 215 -8.71 39.76 -12.73
C GLU A 215 -7.69 40.03 -13.86
N LEU A 216 -6.54 39.33 -13.87
CA LEU A 216 -5.55 39.41 -14.95
C LEU A 216 -6.01 38.71 -16.24
N GLN A 217 -6.82 37.66 -16.17
CA GLN A 217 -7.45 37.02 -17.34
C GLN A 217 -8.51 37.94 -17.97
N ASP A 218 -9.39 38.52 -17.15
CA ASP A 218 -10.43 39.46 -17.59
C ASP A 218 -9.81 40.72 -18.26
N GLN A 219 -8.72 41.25 -17.69
CA GLN A 219 -7.93 42.33 -18.31
C GLN A 219 -7.30 41.92 -19.64
N LEU A 220 -6.74 40.71 -19.72
CA LEU A 220 -6.14 40.20 -20.95
C LEU A 220 -7.18 39.97 -22.05
N GLU A 221 -8.38 39.50 -21.73
CA GLU A 221 -9.48 39.37 -22.69
C GLU A 221 -9.95 40.74 -23.20
N ALA A 222 -10.07 41.74 -22.31
CA ALA A 222 -10.40 43.12 -22.70
C ALA A 222 -9.35 43.73 -23.65
N GLU A 223 -8.06 43.57 -23.35
CA GLU A 223 -6.97 44.02 -24.24
C GLU A 223 -6.96 43.27 -25.58
N GLN A 224 -7.25 41.95 -25.59
CA GLN A 224 -7.41 41.20 -26.84
C GLN A 224 -8.60 41.69 -27.67
N TYR A 225 -9.71 42.03 -27.03
CA TYR A 225 -10.88 42.64 -27.68
C TYR A 225 -10.54 43.99 -28.31
N PHE A 226 -9.95 44.93 -27.55
CA PHE A 226 -9.51 46.22 -28.09
C PHE A 226 -8.47 46.08 -29.20
N SER A 227 -7.48 45.20 -29.02
CA SER A 227 -6.47 44.91 -30.04
C SER A 227 -7.10 44.38 -31.34
N THR A 228 -8.17 43.60 -31.24
CA THR A 228 -8.91 43.07 -32.41
C THR A 228 -9.76 44.17 -33.05
N LEU A 229 -10.46 44.97 -32.25
CA LEU A 229 -11.26 46.11 -32.71
C LEU A 229 -10.41 47.11 -33.50
N TYR A 230 -9.25 47.53 -32.96
CA TYR A 230 -8.36 48.46 -33.65
C TYR A 230 -7.73 47.86 -34.91
N LYS A 231 -7.42 46.55 -34.95
CA LYS A 231 -6.97 45.88 -36.18
C LYS A 231 -8.05 45.90 -37.27
N THR A 232 -9.30 45.66 -36.90
CA THR A 232 -10.45 45.74 -37.82
C THR A 232 -10.65 47.17 -38.33
N GLN A 233 -10.67 48.16 -37.44
CA GLN A 233 -10.82 49.57 -37.82
C GLN A 233 -9.70 50.05 -38.75
N VAL A 234 -8.44 49.63 -38.50
CA VAL A 234 -7.29 49.93 -39.38
C VAL A 234 -7.38 49.20 -40.73
N LYS A 235 -8.08 48.07 -40.82
CA LYS A 235 -8.37 47.37 -42.09
C LYS A 235 -9.47 48.10 -42.86
N GLU A 236 -10.58 48.44 -42.20
CA GLU A 236 -11.71 49.18 -42.78
C GLU A 236 -11.27 50.52 -43.35
N LEU A 237 -10.49 51.31 -42.59
CA LEU A 237 -9.95 52.60 -43.05
C LEU A 237 -8.98 52.45 -44.24
N LYS A 238 -8.25 51.33 -44.37
CA LYS A 238 -7.42 51.05 -45.55
C LYS A 238 -8.27 50.71 -46.77
N GLU A 239 -9.31 49.90 -46.58
CA GLU A 239 -10.25 49.54 -47.66
C GLU A 239 -11.00 50.78 -48.16
N GLU A 240 -11.41 51.68 -47.26
CA GLU A 240 -12.00 52.98 -47.60
C GLU A 240 -11.02 53.90 -48.36
N ILE A 241 -9.75 53.96 -47.95
CA ILE A 241 -8.71 54.71 -48.66
C ILE A 241 -8.46 54.12 -50.05
N ASP A 242 -8.35 52.80 -50.18
CA ASP A 242 -8.13 52.14 -51.46
C ASP A 242 -9.31 52.32 -52.42
N ASP A 243 -10.56 52.29 -51.93
CA ASP A 243 -11.73 52.56 -52.76
C ASP A 243 -11.85 54.04 -53.16
N LYS A 244 -11.54 54.98 -52.27
CA LYS A 244 -11.42 56.41 -52.62
C LYS A 244 -10.30 56.68 -53.63
N ASN A 245 -9.18 55.96 -53.54
CA ASN A 245 -8.11 56.01 -54.53
C ASN A 245 -8.59 55.47 -55.89
N LYS A 246 -9.31 54.33 -55.92
CA LYS A 246 -9.90 53.78 -57.16
C LYS A 246 -10.93 54.72 -57.78
N GLU A 247 -11.78 55.35 -56.97
CA GLU A 247 -12.78 56.33 -57.43
C GLU A 247 -12.10 57.58 -58.00
N THR A 248 -11.07 58.10 -57.32
CA THR A 248 -10.28 59.25 -57.79
C THR A 248 -9.54 58.92 -59.09
N GLN A 249 -8.98 57.71 -59.20
CA GLN A 249 -8.32 57.22 -60.42
C GLN A 249 -9.30 57.16 -61.60
N ARG A 250 -10.54 56.67 -61.38
CA ARG A 250 -11.60 56.66 -62.40
C ARG A 250 -11.96 58.08 -62.83
N LYS A 251 -12.23 58.99 -61.89
CA LYS A 251 -12.56 60.39 -62.20
C LYS A 251 -11.43 61.12 -62.94
N MET A 252 -10.17 60.86 -62.61
CA MET A 252 -9.04 61.38 -63.39
C MET A 252 -9.00 60.80 -64.81
N GLN A 253 -9.32 59.52 -65.00
CA GLN A 253 -9.37 58.90 -66.33
C GLN A 253 -10.57 59.42 -67.15
N GLU A 254 -11.73 59.61 -66.52
CA GLU A 254 -12.92 60.24 -67.12
C GLU A 254 -12.59 61.66 -67.60
N LEU A 255 -12.04 62.51 -66.72
CA LEU A 255 -11.62 63.88 -67.06
C LEU A 255 -10.49 63.93 -68.12
N GLN A 256 -9.58 62.96 -68.14
CA GLN A 256 -8.54 62.87 -69.17
C GLN A 256 -9.14 62.45 -70.52
N ASN A 257 -10.10 61.52 -70.54
CA ASN A 257 -10.84 61.17 -71.76
C ASN A 257 -11.65 62.38 -72.28
N GLU A 258 -12.37 63.09 -71.41
CA GLU A 258 -13.10 64.31 -71.78
C GLU A 258 -12.15 65.36 -72.37
N LYS A 259 -11.02 65.63 -71.71
CA LYS A 259 -9.97 66.51 -72.21
C LYS A 259 -9.44 66.08 -73.58
N GLU A 260 -9.20 64.79 -73.82
CA GLU A 260 -8.77 64.29 -75.13
C GLU A 260 -9.85 64.48 -76.22
N THR A 261 -11.14 64.31 -75.88
CA THR A 261 -12.24 64.64 -76.81
C THR A 261 -12.37 66.15 -77.08
N LEU A 262 -12.03 67.00 -76.12
CA LEU A 262 -11.99 68.46 -76.30
C LEU A 262 -10.78 68.90 -77.11
N THR A 263 -9.59 68.30 -76.88
CA THR A 263 -8.40 68.55 -77.71
C THR A 263 -8.67 68.17 -79.16
N THR A 264 -9.19 66.97 -79.44
CA THR A 264 -9.51 66.57 -80.83
C THR A 264 -10.59 67.42 -81.49
N GLN A 265 -11.54 67.98 -80.73
CA GLN A 265 -12.49 68.99 -81.23
C GLN A 265 -11.81 70.34 -81.54
N LEU A 266 -10.85 70.77 -80.71
CA LEU A 266 -10.06 71.98 -80.94
C LEU A 266 -9.13 71.82 -82.15
N ASP A 267 -8.43 70.70 -82.29
CA ASP A 267 -7.59 70.39 -83.45
C ASP A 267 -8.41 70.43 -84.77
N LEU A 268 -9.63 69.89 -84.74
CA LEU A 268 -10.57 69.92 -85.87
C LEU A 268 -11.10 71.34 -86.14
N ALA A 269 -11.32 72.15 -85.10
CA ALA A 269 -11.73 73.54 -85.23
C ALA A 269 -10.60 74.44 -85.76
N GLU A 270 -9.35 74.23 -85.31
CA GLU A 270 -8.15 74.94 -85.76
C GLU A 270 -7.84 74.62 -87.22
N THR A 271 -7.79 73.33 -87.60
CA THR A 271 -7.60 72.92 -88.99
C THR A 271 -8.71 73.43 -89.92
N LYS A 272 -9.97 73.47 -89.45
CA LYS A 272 -11.06 74.12 -90.18
C LYS A 272 -10.83 75.63 -90.32
N ALA A 273 -10.52 76.33 -89.23
CA ALA A 273 -10.28 77.78 -89.24
C ALA A 273 -9.11 78.17 -90.15
N GLU A 274 -8.04 77.38 -90.16
CA GLU A 274 -6.89 77.56 -91.05
C GLU A 274 -7.26 77.31 -92.52
N SER A 275 -8.10 76.29 -92.82
CA SER A 275 -8.62 76.09 -94.18
C SER A 275 -9.54 77.24 -94.64
N GLU A 276 -10.37 77.79 -93.74
CA GLU A 276 -11.18 78.99 -94.03
C GLU A 276 -10.31 80.24 -94.21
N ARG A 277 -9.22 80.37 -93.46
CA ARG A 277 -8.25 81.48 -93.60
C ARG A 277 -7.53 81.42 -94.94
N LEU A 278 -7.09 80.22 -95.36
CA LEU A 278 -6.49 80.00 -96.67
C LEU A 278 -7.49 80.29 -97.80
N ALA A 279 -8.74 79.82 -97.67
CA ALA A 279 -9.79 80.09 -98.66
C ALA A 279 -10.13 81.60 -98.76
N ARG A 280 -10.17 82.33 -97.64
CA ARG A 280 -10.33 83.80 -97.65
C ARG A 280 -9.16 84.49 -98.33
N ALA A 281 -7.92 84.12 -98.02
CA ALA A 281 -6.72 84.70 -98.65
C ALA A 281 -6.72 84.52 -100.17
N LEU A 282 -7.08 83.32 -100.67
CA LEU A 282 -7.20 83.06 -102.12
C LEU A 282 -8.31 83.89 -102.80
N LEU A 283 -9.44 84.12 -102.11
CA LEU A 283 -10.52 84.98 -102.62
C LEU A 283 -10.15 86.47 -102.59
N GLU A 284 -9.41 86.91 -101.57
CA GLU A 284 -8.86 88.27 -101.47
C GLU A 284 -7.81 88.54 -102.55
N GLU A 285 -6.95 87.56 -102.86
CA GLU A 285 -5.98 87.62 -103.96
C GLU A 285 -6.68 87.70 -105.33
N GLN A 286 -7.66 86.83 -105.61
CA GLN A 286 -8.48 86.90 -106.83
C GLN A 286 -9.21 88.24 -106.96
N TYR A 287 -9.77 88.77 -105.86
CA TYR A 287 -10.41 90.08 -105.87
C TYR A 287 -9.41 91.22 -106.12
N PHE A 288 -8.20 91.13 -105.59
CA PHE A 288 -7.13 92.08 -105.87
C PHE A 288 -6.69 92.04 -107.34
N GLU A 289 -6.51 90.85 -107.93
CA GLU A 289 -6.23 90.69 -109.36
C GLU A 289 -7.32 91.30 -110.24
N LEU A 290 -8.60 90.99 -109.96
CA LEU A 290 -9.76 91.57 -110.65
C LEU A 290 -9.82 93.10 -110.51
N SER A 291 -9.52 93.64 -109.32
CA SER A 291 -9.44 95.08 -109.08
C SER A 291 -8.32 95.74 -109.90
N GLN A 292 -7.17 95.08 -110.02
CA GLN A 292 -6.03 95.59 -110.78
C GLN A 292 -6.26 95.48 -112.30
N GLU A 293 -6.90 94.43 -112.82
CA GLU A 293 -7.27 94.36 -114.24
C GLU A 293 -8.40 95.33 -114.59
N SER A 294 -9.37 95.54 -113.69
CA SER A 294 -10.39 96.61 -113.82
C SER A 294 -9.75 98.00 -113.91
N LYS A 295 -8.77 98.31 -113.05
CA LYS A 295 -7.99 99.57 -113.14
C LYS A 295 -7.23 99.70 -114.46
N LYS A 296 -6.57 98.63 -114.94
CA LYS A 296 -5.89 98.63 -116.25
C LYS A 296 -6.87 98.86 -117.39
N ALA A 297 -8.01 98.16 -117.41
CA ALA A 297 -9.05 98.31 -118.42
C ALA A 297 -9.62 99.74 -118.44
N ALA A 298 -9.93 100.30 -117.28
CA ALA A 298 -10.34 101.70 -117.16
C ALA A 298 -9.25 102.68 -117.62
N SER A 299 -7.96 102.32 -117.49
CA SER A 299 -6.85 103.12 -118.01
C SER A 299 -6.67 103.01 -119.52
N ARG A 300 -6.84 101.82 -120.11
CA ARG A 300 -6.90 101.63 -121.57
C ARG A 300 -8.04 102.46 -122.17
N HIS A 301 -9.23 102.39 -121.56
CA HIS A 301 -10.39 103.14 -122.02
C HIS A 301 -10.19 104.68 -121.93
N ARG A 302 -9.57 105.19 -120.86
CA ARG A 302 -9.20 106.61 -120.78
C ARG A 302 -8.19 107.02 -121.86
N GLN A 303 -7.22 106.17 -122.18
CA GLN A 303 -6.28 106.43 -123.28
C GLN A 303 -7.01 106.45 -124.62
N GLU A 304 -7.84 105.45 -124.93
CA GLU A 304 -8.65 105.43 -126.16
C GLU A 304 -9.55 106.67 -126.30
N MET A 305 -10.13 107.16 -125.22
CA MET A 305 -10.93 108.39 -125.25
C MET A 305 -10.06 109.62 -125.54
N THR A 306 -8.88 109.73 -124.92
CA THR A 306 -7.91 110.79 -125.21
C THR A 306 -7.42 110.74 -126.67
N ASP A 307 -7.21 109.54 -127.20
CA ASP A 307 -6.80 109.32 -128.59
C ASP A 307 -7.94 109.72 -129.55
N LYS A 308 -9.19 109.37 -129.24
CA LYS A 308 -10.40 109.80 -129.98
C LYS A 308 -10.57 111.32 -129.95
N ASP A 309 -10.39 111.97 -128.79
CA ASP A 309 -10.42 113.44 -128.67
C ASP A 309 -9.31 114.10 -129.51
N SER A 310 -8.14 113.47 -129.62
CA SER A 310 -7.05 113.94 -130.50
C SER A 310 -7.37 113.81 -132.00
N ILE A 311 -8.28 112.91 -132.37
CA ILE A 311 -8.77 112.72 -133.74
C ILE A 311 -9.89 113.73 -134.02
N ILE A 312 -10.84 113.90 -133.09
CA ILE A 312 -11.90 114.91 -133.16
C ILE A 312 -11.30 116.30 -133.36
N ARG A 313 -10.30 116.69 -132.54
CA ARG A 313 -9.68 118.02 -132.64
C ARG A 313 -9.00 118.28 -133.99
N ARG A 314 -8.38 117.26 -134.60
CA ARG A 314 -7.84 117.33 -135.96
C ARG A 314 -8.95 117.49 -137.02
N LEU A 315 -10.07 116.78 -136.86
CA LEU A 315 -11.22 116.90 -137.76
C LEU A 315 -11.84 118.31 -137.66
N GLU A 316 -11.95 118.87 -136.45
CA GLU A 316 -12.40 120.25 -136.19
C GLU A 316 -11.48 121.29 -136.83
N GLU A 317 -10.15 121.10 -136.78
CA GLU A 317 -9.17 121.95 -137.46
C GLU A 317 -9.36 121.89 -139.00
N THR A 318 -9.50 120.70 -139.59
CA THR A 318 -9.77 120.58 -141.04
C THR A 318 -11.13 121.15 -141.47
N ASN A 319 -12.15 121.11 -140.60
CA ASN A 319 -13.46 121.69 -140.89
C ASN A 319 -13.41 123.23 -140.86
N ASN A 320 -12.61 123.80 -139.94
CA ASN A 320 -12.38 125.24 -139.85
C ASN A 320 -11.54 125.82 -141.00
N THR A 321 -10.68 125.03 -141.65
CA THR A 321 -10.02 125.45 -142.90
C THR A 321 -10.98 125.41 -144.07
N LEU A 322 -11.67 124.29 -144.29
CA LEU A 322 -12.63 124.14 -145.41
C LEU A 322 -13.74 125.20 -145.39
N THR A 323 -14.19 125.62 -144.20
CA THR A 323 -15.20 126.70 -144.07
C THR A 323 -14.69 128.05 -144.61
N LYS A 324 -13.39 128.36 -144.47
CA LYS A 324 -12.80 129.62 -144.95
C LYS A 324 -12.57 129.63 -146.46
N ASP A 325 -12.27 128.46 -147.03
CA ASP A 325 -12.07 128.31 -148.47
C ASP A 325 -13.38 128.57 -149.25
N VAL A 326 -14.53 128.18 -148.68
CA VAL A 326 -15.87 128.43 -149.27
C VAL A 326 -16.20 129.93 -149.35
N ASP A 327 -15.91 130.71 -148.31
CA ASP A 327 -16.15 132.16 -148.30
C ASP A 327 -15.23 132.89 -149.31
N LEU A 328 -14.02 132.38 -149.54
CA LEU A 328 -13.09 132.94 -150.54
C LEU A 328 -13.55 132.63 -151.97
N ILE A 329 -13.87 131.36 -152.26
CA ILE A 329 -14.33 130.88 -153.58
C ILE A 329 -15.63 131.56 -154.03
N THR A 330 -16.50 131.93 -153.08
CA THR A 330 -17.74 132.66 -153.37
C THR A 330 -17.49 134.09 -153.87
N LYS A 331 -16.32 134.67 -153.58
CA LYS A 331 -15.95 136.04 -153.94
C LYS A 331 -15.08 136.12 -155.21
N GLU A 332 -14.34 135.07 -155.54
CA GLU A 332 -13.47 135.03 -156.73
C GLU A 332 -14.18 134.51 -158.00
N ASN A 333 -15.31 133.80 -157.83
CA ASN A 333 -16.11 133.25 -158.93
C ASN A 333 -16.72 134.31 -159.89
N SER A 334 -16.83 135.58 -159.47
CA SER A 334 -17.34 136.66 -160.33
C SER A 334 -16.30 137.23 -161.31
N GLU A 335 -15.00 136.98 -161.12
CA GLU A 335 -13.93 137.62 -161.90
C GLU A 335 -13.04 136.64 -162.70
N ILE A 336 -13.11 135.33 -162.41
CA ILE A 336 -12.21 134.32 -163.02
C ILE A 336 -12.77 133.70 -164.32
N SER A 337 -14.01 134.02 -164.71
CA SER A 337 -14.62 133.51 -165.97
C SER A 337 -13.90 133.95 -167.26
N GLU A 338 -13.01 134.95 -167.25
CA GLU A 338 -12.30 135.43 -168.45
C GLU A 338 -10.86 134.88 -168.65
N LYS A 339 -10.24 134.24 -167.66
CA LYS A 339 -8.78 133.98 -167.69
C LYS A 339 -8.34 132.52 -167.85
N ILE A 340 -9.25 131.55 -167.80
CA ILE A 340 -8.95 130.16 -168.17
C ILE A 340 -8.92 130.03 -169.71
N LYS A 341 -7.79 130.47 -170.32
CA LYS A 341 -7.47 130.20 -171.74
C LYS A 341 -5.99 129.95 -172.02
N LYS A 342 -5.13 130.05 -171.00
CA LYS A 342 -3.71 129.71 -170.97
C LYS A 342 -3.30 129.46 -169.52
N GLN A 343 -2.43 128.53 -169.17
CA GLN A 343 -1.92 127.31 -169.82
C GLN A 343 -1.38 126.49 -168.61
N GLU A 344 -1.73 125.23 -168.40
CA GLU A 344 -1.26 124.05 -169.15
C GLU A 344 0.26 124.04 -169.38
N GLU A 345 0.89 122.92 -169.01
CA GLU A 345 2.32 122.56 -169.08
C GLU A 345 3.27 123.08 -167.98
N GLU A 346 4.17 122.27 -167.37
CA GLU A 346 4.16 120.81 -167.11
C GLU A 346 5.33 120.35 -166.17
N ASN A 347 5.29 119.08 -165.70
CA ASN A 347 6.45 118.20 -165.35
C ASN A 347 7.36 118.48 -164.11
N LYS A 348 8.11 117.51 -163.50
CA LYS A 348 7.96 116.03 -163.25
C LYS A 348 9.14 115.46 -162.37
N MET A 349 8.99 114.26 -161.77
CA MET A 349 10.04 113.34 -161.16
C MET A 349 10.60 113.67 -159.73
N LYS A 350 11.14 112.76 -158.86
CA LYS A 350 11.39 111.28 -158.93
C LYS A 350 11.12 110.37 -157.67
N LYS A 351 12.12 109.79 -156.94
CA LYS A 351 11.98 108.55 -156.09
C LYS A 351 12.95 108.36 -154.86
N GLU A 352 13.41 107.13 -154.52
CA GLU A 352 13.92 106.60 -153.20
C GLU A 352 15.26 105.81 -153.28
N GLU A 353 16.05 105.66 -152.17
CA GLU A 353 17.19 104.71 -151.91
C GLU A 353 17.81 104.94 -150.46
N GLU A 354 18.62 104.12 -149.76
CA GLU A 354 18.55 102.67 -149.36
C GLU A 354 19.52 102.24 -148.17
N ILE A 355 19.20 101.15 -147.41
CA ILE A 355 20.09 100.08 -146.80
C ILE A 355 20.96 100.17 -145.46
N ASN A 356 21.03 99.02 -144.73
CA ASN A 356 21.98 98.42 -143.72
C ASN A 356 22.66 99.13 -142.50
N ASN A 357 22.73 98.44 -141.33
CA ASN A 357 23.99 97.87 -140.74
C ASN A 357 23.88 97.03 -139.42
N ILE A 358 24.69 95.95 -139.30
CA ILE A 358 25.29 95.27 -138.09
C ILE A 358 24.37 94.89 -136.88
N ARG A 359 24.30 93.66 -136.31
CA ARG A 359 24.90 92.31 -136.52
C ARG A 359 26.32 91.93 -136.00
N MET A 360 26.84 92.41 -134.85
CA MET A 360 28.13 91.90 -134.33
C MET A 360 28.52 92.10 -132.83
N HIS A 361 27.73 91.72 -131.80
CA HIS A 361 28.24 91.80 -130.40
C HIS A 361 27.77 90.76 -129.34
N TYR A 362 28.28 89.53 -129.49
CA TYR A 362 28.73 88.60 -128.42
C TYR A 362 27.73 87.70 -127.68
N GLU A 363 27.63 86.47 -128.17
CA GLU A 363 27.04 85.29 -127.52
C GLU A 363 28.14 84.41 -126.89
N LYS A 364 29.07 84.98 -126.09
CA LYS A 364 30.35 84.29 -125.81
C LYS A 364 31.11 84.67 -124.51
N SER A 365 30.48 84.58 -123.35
CA SER A 365 31.19 84.69 -122.05
C SER A 365 30.70 83.72 -120.97
N ILE A 366 30.85 82.41 -121.24
CA ILE A 366 30.90 81.39 -120.18
C ILE A 366 32.29 81.50 -119.52
N ASN A 367 32.38 81.81 -118.21
CA ASN A 367 33.65 81.67 -117.48
C ASN A 367 33.60 81.51 -115.94
N THR A 368 32.46 81.64 -115.25
CA THR A 368 32.44 81.80 -113.77
C THR A 368 31.42 80.92 -113.02
N GLU A 369 31.29 79.65 -113.41
CA GLU A 369 30.48 78.63 -112.71
C GLU A 369 31.41 77.53 -112.13
N ARG A 370 32.34 77.91 -111.22
CA ARG A 370 33.37 76.93 -110.77
C ARG A 370 34.11 77.10 -109.42
N THR A 371 33.74 78.03 -108.54
CA THR A 371 34.54 78.29 -107.32
C THR A 371 33.70 78.51 -106.06
N LEU A 372 34.20 78.00 -104.92
CA LEU A 372 33.73 78.22 -103.54
C LEU A 372 32.40 77.56 -103.09
N LYS A 373 32.33 76.22 -103.13
CA LYS A 373 31.30 75.44 -102.38
C LYS A 373 31.81 74.26 -101.53
N THR A 374 33.12 74.16 -101.26
CA THR A 374 33.74 72.98 -100.62
C THR A 374 34.87 73.29 -99.64
N GLN A 375 34.65 74.14 -98.61
CA GLN A 375 35.70 74.38 -97.58
C GLN A 375 35.18 75.00 -96.25
N ALA A 376 34.28 74.32 -95.52
CA ALA A 376 33.76 74.83 -94.22
C ALA A 376 33.35 73.79 -93.16
N VAL A 377 33.58 72.48 -93.36
CA VAL A 377 33.05 71.42 -92.47
C VAL A 377 33.98 71.08 -91.29
N ASN A 378 35.27 71.44 -91.35
CA ASN A 378 36.26 71.09 -90.33
C ASN A 378 36.44 72.18 -89.26
N LYS A 379 35.49 72.26 -88.31
CA LYS A 379 35.70 73.00 -87.04
C LYS A 379 34.88 72.46 -85.87
N LEU A 380 34.81 71.13 -85.76
CA LEU A 380 34.01 70.41 -84.75
C LEU A 380 34.86 69.45 -83.88
N ALA A 381 36.08 69.89 -83.54
CA ALA A 381 36.96 69.22 -82.59
C ALA A 381 37.68 70.26 -81.72
N GLU A 382 38.02 69.84 -80.49
CA GLU A 382 38.85 70.52 -79.49
C GLU A 382 38.37 71.87 -78.87
N ILE A 383 38.02 71.75 -77.58
CA ILE A 383 38.28 72.73 -76.50
C ILE A 383 37.48 74.05 -76.53
N MET A 384 36.35 74.10 -75.79
CA MET A 384 36.23 74.99 -74.60
C MET A 384 35.06 74.60 -73.68
N ASN A 385 35.26 74.76 -72.36
CA ASN A 385 34.38 74.33 -71.27
C ASN A 385 33.19 75.29 -71.03
N ARG A 386 32.08 74.91 -70.35
CA ARG A 386 32.00 74.79 -68.87
C ARG A 386 30.66 74.22 -68.34
N LYS A 387 30.77 73.28 -67.39
CA LYS A 387 29.96 73.12 -66.13
C LYS A 387 28.46 72.82 -66.23
N ASP A 388 27.79 72.19 -65.26
CA ASP A 388 28.17 71.33 -64.11
C ASP A 388 26.88 70.62 -63.63
N PHE A 389 26.92 69.34 -63.23
CA PHE A 389 26.22 68.79 -62.04
C PHE A 389 26.57 67.30 -61.84
N LYS A 390 26.43 66.78 -60.62
CA LYS A 390 26.95 65.45 -60.21
C LYS A 390 25.86 64.51 -59.70
N ILE A 391 26.01 63.22 -60.01
CA ILE A 391 25.32 62.11 -59.33
C ILE A 391 26.16 61.70 -58.11
N ASP A 392 25.55 61.55 -56.94
CA ASP A 392 26.25 61.17 -55.71
C ASP A 392 26.23 59.64 -55.49
N ARG A 393 27.41 59.06 -55.23
CA ARG A 393 27.62 57.67 -54.78
C ARG A 393 28.86 57.66 -53.89
N LYS A 394 28.68 57.75 -52.57
CA LYS A 394 29.78 57.70 -51.59
C LYS A 394 30.07 56.28 -51.11
N LYS A 395 31.36 55.99 -50.93
CA LYS A 395 31.87 54.74 -50.34
C LYS A 395 31.86 54.84 -48.80
N ALA A 396 31.88 53.68 -48.13
CA ALA A 396 31.83 53.57 -46.68
C ALA A 396 33.10 54.04 -45.95
N ASN A 397 32.97 54.38 -44.66
CA ASN A 397 34.07 54.77 -43.79
C ASN A 397 34.76 53.55 -43.16
N MET A 398 36.09 53.44 -43.33
CA MET A 398 36.90 52.34 -42.78
C MET A 398 37.03 52.39 -41.24
N GLN A 399 36.89 53.58 -40.63
CA GLN A 399 37.21 53.79 -39.22
C GLN A 399 36.09 53.34 -38.27
N ASP A 400 34.82 53.51 -38.67
CA ASP A 400 33.67 53.07 -37.88
C ASP A 400 33.57 51.54 -37.81
N LEU A 401 33.97 50.84 -38.88
CA LEU A 401 33.96 49.38 -38.94
C LEU A 401 34.77 48.75 -37.80
N ARG A 402 35.97 49.28 -37.50
CA ARG A 402 36.82 48.78 -36.41
C ARG A 402 36.29 49.06 -35.01
N LYS A 403 35.45 50.09 -34.84
CA LYS A 403 34.67 50.28 -33.60
C LYS A 403 33.54 49.25 -33.52
N LYS A 404 32.77 49.09 -34.60
CA LYS A 404 31.70 48.11 -34.74
C LYS A 404 32.18 46.67 -34.54
N GLU A 405 33.37 46.30 -35.00
CA GLU A 405 33.95 44.96 -34.76
C GLU A 405 34.26 44.69 -33.29
N LYS A 406 34.81 45.66 -32.54
CA LYS A 406 35.06 45.49 -31.10
C LYS A 406 33.76 45.44 -30.30
N GLU A 407 32.80 46.29 -30.67
CA GLU A 407 31.45 46.32 -30.09
C GLU A 407 30.69 45.01 -30.38
N ASN A 408 30.78 44.48 -31.62
CA ASN A 408 30.19 43.21 -32.01
C ASN A 408 30.84 42.02 -31.27
N ARG A 409 32.17 41.97 -31.13
CA ARG A 409 32.85 40.94 -30.33
C ARG A 409 32.44 40.99 -28.85
N LYS A 410 32.26 42.18 -28.27
CA LYS A 410 31.75 42.34 -26.89
C LYS A 410 30.32 41.80 -26.78
N LEU A 411 29.42 42.21 -27.68
CA LEU A 411 28.04 41.73 -27.72
C LEU A 411 27.93 40.22 -28.01
N GLN A 412 28.83 39.64 -28.81
CA GLN A 412 28.90 38.19 -29.01
C GLN A 412 29.34 37.44 -27.74
N LEU A 413 30.26 38.00 -26.97
CA LEU A 413 30.72 37.41 -25.71
C LEU A 413 29.65 37.53 -24.62
N GLU A 414 28.96 38.66 -24.54
CA GLU A 414 27.79 38.87 -23.68
C GLU A 414 26.63 37.94 -24.06
N LEU A 415 26.33 37.79 -25.36
CA LEU A 415 25.33 36.85 -25.86
C LEU A 415 25.67 35.39 -25.54
N ASN A 416 26.95 35.01 -25.59
CA ASN A 416 27.38 33.66 -25.23
C ASN A 416 27.30 33.43 -23.71
N GLN A 417 27.68 34.42 -22.89
CA GLN A 417 27.47 34.35 -21.43
C GLN A 417 25.99 34.23 -21.07
N GLU A 418 25.09 34.96 -21.74
CA GLU A 418 23.66 34.87 -21.46
C GLU A 418 23.05 33.54 -21.90
N LYS A 419 23.50 32.97 -23.03
CA LYS A 419 23.17 31.59 -23.43
C LYS A 419 23.69 30.56 -22.42
N GLU A 420 24.87 30.76 -21.86
CA GLU A 420 25.46 29.85 -20.88
C GLU A 420 24.70 29.89 -19.55
N LYS A 421 24.33 31.07 -19.06
CA LYS A 421 23.39 31.24 -17.92
C LYS A 421 22.04 30.57 -18.21
N PHE A 422 21.47 30.76 -19.40
CA PHE A 422 20.20 30.16 -19.79
C PHE A 422 20.29 28.63 -19.81
N ASN A 423 21.38 28.07 -20.37
CA ASN A 423 21.63 26.62 -20.34
C ASN A 423 21.79 26.09 -18.90
N GLN A 424 22.52 26.81 -18.03
CA GLN A 424 22.63 26.45 -16.61
C GLN A 424 21.27 26.48 -15.90
N MET A 425 20.42 27.47 -16.22
CA MET A 425 19.05 27.59 -15.69
C MET A 425 18.14 26.46 -16.19
N VAL A 426 18.21 26.09 -17.48
CA VAL A 426 17.50 24.94 -18.04
C VAL A 426 17.95 23.62 -17.40
N VAL A 427 19.26 23.42 -17.21
CA VAL A 427 19.79 22.23 -16.51
C VAL A 427 19.33 22.20 -15.05
N LYS A 428 19.31 23.35 -14.36
CA LYS A 428 18.79 23.47 -12.98
C LYS A 428 17.31 23.09 -12.91
N TYR A 429 16.46 23.66 -13.77
CA TYR A 429 15.03 23.33 -13.78
C TYR A 429 14.74 21.90 -14.24
N GLN A 430 15.52 21.34 -15.17
CA GLN A 430 15.41 19.92 -15.54
C GLN A 430 15.81 19.01 -14.38
N LYS A 431 16.84 19.39 -13.60
CA LYS A 431 17.22 18.66 -12.39
C LYS A 431 16.12 18.74 -11.32
N GLU A 432 15.62 19.94 -11.03
CA GLU A 432 14.54 20.15 -10.05
C GLU A 432 13.26 19.40 -10.44
N LEU A 433 12.91 19.37 -11.74
CA LEU A 433 11.78 18.60 -12.25
C LEU A 433 11.98 17.08 -12.04
N ASN A 434 13.20 16.57 -12.25
CA ASN A 434 13.53 15.17 -11.99
C ASN A 434 13.51 14.84 -10.47
N GLU A 435 13.99 15.74 -9.61
CA GLU A 435 13.94 15.58 -8.15
C GLU A 435 12.49 15.62 -7.63
N MET A 436 11.64 16.51 -8.14
CA MET A 436 10.20 16.52 -7.84
C MET A 436 9.47 15.27 -8.36
N GLN A 437 9.89 14.70 -9.50
CA GLN A 437 9.35 13.43 -10.00
C GLN A 437 9.76 12.24 -9.13
N ALA A 438 11.00 12.21 -8.63
CA ALA A 438 11.45 11.20 -7.69
C ALA A 438 10.67 11.26 -6.37
N GLN A 439 10.54 12.46 -5.77
CA GLN A 439 9.74 12.67 -4.56
C GLN A 439 8.27 12.27 -4.76
N LEU A 440 7.67 12.58 -5.90
CA LEU A 440 6.29 12.16 -6.22
C LEU A 440 6.15 10.63 -6.32
N ALA A 441 7.17 9.93 -6.84
CA ALA A 441 7.20 8.47 -6.89
C ALA A 441 7.34 7.85 -5.49
N GLU A 442 8.28 8.36 -4.68
CA GLU A 442 8.49 7.95 -3.28
C GLU A 442 7.21 8.13 -2.46
N GLU A 443 6.62 9.32 -2.48
CA GLU A 443 5.31 9.62 -1.87
C GLU A 443 4.18 8.73 -2.38
N SER A 444 4.21 8.34 -3.67
CA SER A 444 3.22 7.41 -4.22
C SER A 444 3.40 5.99 -3.69
N THR A 445 4.64 5.51 -3.52
CA THR A 445 4.91 4.20 -2.91
C THR A 445 4.57 4.18 -1.43
N TYR A 446 4.92 5.23 -0.68
CA TYR A 446 4.64 5.33 0.76
C TYR A 446 3.13 5.40 1.05
N ARG A 447 2.38 6.20 0.29
CA ARG A 447 0.91 6.26 0.36
C ARG A 447 0.26 4.90 0.05
N ASN A 448 0.81 4.16 -0.90
CA ASN A 448 0.35 2.83 -1.26
C ASN A 448 0.59 1.83 -0.12
N GLU A 449 1.78 1.82 0.49
CA GLU A 449 2.09 0.99 1.67
C GLU A 449 1.19 1.34 2.88
N LEU A 450 0.95 2.62 3.16
CA LEU A 450 0.02 3.05 4.21
C LEU A 450 -1.42 2.57 3.95
N GLN A 451 -1.90 2.59 2.70
CA GLN A 451 -3.21 2.04 2.35
C GLN A 451 -3.27 0.51 2.57
N MET A 452 -2.19 -0.21 2.24
CA MET A 452 -2.09 -1.65 2.49
C MET A 452 -2.10 -2.01 3.98
N GLN A 453 -1.42 -1.21 4.80
CA GLN A 453 -1.45 -1.35 6.26
C GLN A 453 -2.85 -1.01 6.83
N LEU A 454 -3.52 0.01 6.30
CA LEU A 454 -4.88 0.37 6.67
C LEU A 454 -5.87 -0.75 6.34
N ASP A 455 -5.81 -1.32 5.13
CA ASP A 455 -6.65 -2.45 4.70
C ASP A 455 -6.45 -3.69 5.60
N SER A 456 -5.22 -3.93 6.08
CA SER A 456 -4.93 -4.96 7.09
C SER A 456 -5.59 -4.63 8.43
N LYS A 457 -5.37 -3.42 8.98
CA LYS A 457 -5.94 -3.01 10.26
C LYS A 457 -7.48 -2.97 10.22
N GLU A 458 -8.11 -2.63 9.09
CA GLU A 458 -9.57 -2.78 8.90
C GLU A 458 -10.02 -4.24 9.08
N SER A 459 -9.28 -5.22 8.53
CA SER A 459 -9.63 -6.62 8.71
C SER A 459 -9.47 -7.10 10.15
N ASP A 460 -8.49 -6.58 10.90
CA ASP A 460 -8.25 -6.95 12.28
C ASP A 460 -9.30 -6.31 13.21
N ILE A 461 -9.70 -5.06 12.93
CA ILE A 461 -10.86 -4.41 13.55
C ILE A 461 -12.15 -5.19 13.24
N GLU A 462 -12.33 -5.71 12.02
CA GLU A 462 -13.47 -6.55 11.68
C GLU A 462 -13.47 -7.88 12.46
N GLN A 463 -12.30 -8.54 12.60
CA GLN A 463 -12.16 -9.75 13.40
C GLN A 463 -12.50 -9.49 14.88
N LEU A 464 -12.01 -8.40 15.46
CA LEU A 464 -12.31 -8.00 16.84
C LEU A 464 -13.80 -7.70 17.02
N ARG A 465 -14.44 -7.00 16.07
CA ARG A 465 -15.89 -6.73 16.09
C ARG A 465 -16.72 -8.02 16.02
N ARG A 466 -16.34 -9.00 15.19
CA ARG A 466 -17.00 -10.31 15.17
C ARG A 466 -16.80 -11.04 16.51
N LYS A 467 -15.58 -11.14 17.02
CA LYS A 467 -15.30 -11.79 18.31
C LYS A 467 -16.07 -11.17 19.48
N ILE A 468 -16.29 -9.85 19.48
CA ILE A 468 -17.16 -9.16 20.45
C ILE A 468 -18.62 -9.58 20.29
N LEU A 469 -19.12 -9.63 19.05
CA LEU A 469 -20.49 -10.05 18.73
C LEU A 469 -20.75 -11.53 19.08
N ASP A 470 -19.78 -12.41 18.83
CA ASP A 470 -19.82 -13.83 19.19
C ASP A 470 -19.85 -13.99 20.73
N LEU A 471 -19.03 -13.22 21.47
CA LEU A 471 -19.05 -13.19 22.93
C LEU A 471 -20.37 -12.63 23.49
N GLN A 472 -20.96 -11.63 22.85
CA GLN A 472 -22.26 -11.07 23.25
C GLN A 472 -23.38 -12.11 23.08
N GLN A 473 -23.44 -12.82 21.94
CA GLN A 473 -24.41 -13.91 21.74
C GLN A 473 -24.18 -15.08 22.71
N GLY A 474 -22.93 -15.36 23.07
CA GLY A 474 -22.59 -16.31 24.14
C GLY A 474 -23.15 -15.88 25.49
N MET A 475 -23.01 -14.60 25.87
CA MET A 475 -23.56 -14.07 27.13
C MET A 475 -25.09 -14.13 27.17
N ASP A 476 -25.78 -13.70 26.12
CA ASP A 476 -27.25 -13.73 26.04
C ASP A 476 -27.82 -15.17 26.10
N SER A 477 -27.03 -16.15 25.64
CA SER A 477 -27.37 -17.59 25.71
C SER A 477 -27.25 -18.20 27.12
N THR A 478 -26.73 -17.47 28.13
CA THR A 478 -26.46 -18.01 29.48
C THR A 478 -27.69 -18.04 30.41
N SER A 479 -28.91 -18.18 29.85
CA SER A 479 -30.17 -18.16 30.59
C SER A 479 -30.78 -19.56 30.78
N VAL A 480 -30.37 -20.22 31.87
CA VAL A 480 -31.03 -21.38 32.54
C VAL A 480 -31.48 -22.56 31.66
N ALA A 481 -30.54 -23.45 31.34
CA ALA A 481 -30.79 -24.87 31.10
C ALA A 481 -29.73 -25.73 31.82
N SER A 482 -30.07 -26.98 32.14
CA SER A 482 -29.25 -27.87 32.98
C SER A 482 -28.82 -29.13 32.24
N LEU A 483 -27.59 -29.60 32.50
CA LEU A 483 -27.05 -30.94 32.21
C LEU A 483 -27.22 -31.49 30.78
N GLN A 484 -26.10 -31.57 30.05
CA GLN A 484 -25.45 -32.86 29.76
C GLN A 484 -24.08 -32.68 29.08
N PRO A 485 -23.10 -33.58 29.31
CA PRO A 485 -21.95 -33.76 28.44
C PRO A 485 -22.27 -34.86 27.42
N ASP A 486 -22.27 -34.52 26.13
CA ASP A 486 -22.26 -35.51 25.04
C ASP A 486 -21.34 -35.02 23.91
N GLU A 487 -20.68 -35.95 23.23
CA GLU A 487 -19.65 -35.65 22.23
C GLU A 487 -20.25 -35.59 20.83
N THR A 488 -20.38 -34.39 20.25
CA THR A 488 -20.79 -34.26 18.84
C THR A 488 -20.18 -33.02 18.16
N ASP A 489 -19.38 -33.27 17.12
CA ASP A 489 -18.87 -32.38 16.07
C ASP A 489 -18.67 -30.88 16.38
N GLY A 490 -17.39 -30.49 16.52
CA GLY A 490 -16.95 -29.10 16.63
C GLY A 490 -17.12 -28.30 15.34
N ASN A 491 -18.35 -27.84 15.06
CA ASN A 491 -18.70 -27.09 13.84
C ASN A 491 -19.23 -25.66 14.12
N LEU A 492 -19.00 -25.11 15.33
CA LEU A 492 -19.40 -23.75 15.72
C LEU A 492 -18.25 -22.73 15.56
N ALA A 493 -17.48 -22.84 14.47
CA ALA A 493 -16.30 -22.00 14.24
C ALA A 493 -15.93 -21.79 12.75
N GLU A 494 -16.85 -21.31 11.90
CA GLU A 494 -16.48 -20.64 10.62
C GLU A 494 -15.82 -19.25 10.87
N SER A 495 -14.86 -19.20 11.80
CA SER A 495 -14.00 -18.05 12.03
C SER A 495 -13.13 -17.80 10.79
N ARG A 496 -13.21 -16.56 10.26
CA ARG A 496 -12.29 -15.91 9.29
C ARG A 496 -11.51 -16.87 8.39
N LEU A 497 -11.91 -17.02 7.12
CA LEU A 497 -11.12 -17.76 6.13
C LEU A 497 -9.70 -17.15 6.01
N GLU A 498 -8.75 -17.81 6.64
CA GLU A 498 -7.32 -17.51 6.59
C GLU A 498 -6.50 -18.81 6.56
N GLY A 499 -5.28 -18.74 6.02
CA GLY A 499 -4.39 -19.90 5.92
C GLY A 499 -3.33 -19.76 4.84
N TRP A 500 -2.50 -20.80 4.72
CA TRP A 500 -1.38 -20.82 3.79
C TRP A 500 -1.83 -21.24 2.38
N LEU A 501 -1.59 -20.39 1.39
CA LEU A 501 -1.71 -20.69 -0.04
C LEU A 501 -0.35 -20.48 -0.72
N SER A 502 -0.20 -20.92 -1.97
CA SER A 502 1.01 -20.64 -2.75
C SER A 502 0.68 -20.04 -4.12
N ILE A 503 1.45 -19.03 -4.53
CA ILE A 503 1.26 -18.23 -5.74
C ILE A 503 2.42 -18.47 -6.71
N PRO A 504 2.25 -18.49 -8.04
CA PRO A 504 3.37 -18.57 -8.98
C PRO A 504 4.35 -17.42 -8.76
N ASN A 505 5.63 -17.76 -8.51
CA ASN A 505 6.65 -16.75 -8.21
C ASN A 505 6.94 -15.82 -9.41
N LYS A 506 6.89 -16.37 -10.63
CA LYS A 506 6.68 -15.67 -11.92
C LYS A 506 5.85 -16.59 -12.83
N GLY A 507 5.30 -16.08 -13.94
CA GLY A 507 4.37 -16.80 -14.84
C GLY A 507 4.86 -18.11 -15.52
N ASN A 508 6.06 -18.59 -15.21
CA ASN A 508 6.53 -19.93 -15.56
C ASN A 508 6.84 -20.72 -14.29
N ILE A 509 5.81 -21.37 -13.74
CA ILE A 509 5.83 -22.13 -12.48
C ILE A 509 6.97 -23.16 -12.49
N LYS A 510 7.13 -23.94 -13.58
CA LYS A 510 8.15 -24.99 -13.72
C LYS A 510 9.61 -24.52 -13.67
N ARG A 511 9.88 -23.21 -13.62
CA ARG A 511 11.23 -22.63 -13.50
C ARG A 511 11.45 -21.80 -12.23
N HIS A 512 10.40 -21.24 -11.64
CA HIS A 512 10.50 -20.29 -10.51
C HIS A 512 9.77 -20.77 -9.24
N GLY A 513 9.04 -21.88 -9.33
CA GLY A 513 8.32 -22.50 -8.22
C GLY A 513 7.06 -21.75 -7.76
N TRP A 514 6.48 -22.31 -6.72
CA TRP A 514 5.38 -21.72 -5.96
C TRP A 514 5.95 -20.94 -4.77
N LYS A 515 5.61 -19.66 -4.65
CA LYS A 515 5.90 -18.83 -3.47
C LYS A 515 4.76 -19.02 -2.46
N LYS A 516 5.05 -19.62 -1.32
CA LYS A 516 4.10 -19.76 -0.20
C LYS A 516 3.81 -18.38 0.42
N GLN A 517 2.56 -18.09 0.74
CA GLN A 517 2.12 -16.86 1.40
C GLN A 517 0.95 -17.14 2.36
N TYR A 518 0.85 -16.37 3.44
CA TYR A 518 -0.28 -16.45 4.37
C TYR A 518 -1.39 -15.52 3.87
N VAL A 519 -2.60 -16.04 3.72
CA VAL A 519 -3.73 -15.34 3.08
C VAL A 519 -4.88 -15.17 4.06
N VAL A 520 -5.52 -14.00 4.08
CA VAL A 520 -6.58 -13.62 5.01
C VAL A 520 -7.74 -12.94 4.25
N VAL A 521 -8.98 -13.36 4.49
CA VAL A 521 -10.16 -12.82 3.78
C VAL A 521 -11.09 -12.04 4.72
N SER A 522 -11.06 -10.71 4.60
CA SER A 522 -11.98 -9.78 5.29
C SER A 522 -13.36 -9.76 4.60
N SER A 523 -14.26 -8.86 5.00
CA SER A 523 -15.50 -8.57 4.27
C SER A 523 -15.27 -8.05 2.84
N LYS A 524 -14.27 -7.20 2.65
CA LYS A 524 -14.04 -6.43 1.40
C LYS A 524 -12.72 -6.75 0.68
N LYS A 525 -11.74 -7.35 1.37
CA LYS A 525 -10.35 -7.48 0.90
C LYS A 525 -9.83 -8.91 1.10
N ILE A 526 -8.94 -9.34 0.21
CA ILE A 526 -8.07 -10.52 0.39
C ILE A 526 -6.65 -9.99 0.61
N LEU A 527 -6.06 -10.28 1.76
CA LEU A 527 -4.75 -9.79 2.20
C LEU A 527 -3.73 -10.93 2.12
N PHE A 528 -2.55 -10.68 1.55
CA PHE A 528 -1.50 -11.66 1.33
C PHE A 528 -0.19 -11.22 1.98
N TYR A 529 0.27 -11.97 2.98
CA TYR A 529 1.49 -11.74 3.75
C TYR A 529 2.56 -12.75 3.31
N ASN A 530 3.85 -12.40 3.35
CA ASN A 530 4.90 -13.39 3.04
C ASN A 530 5.00 -14.43 4.16
N ASP A 531 5.16 -13.92 5.38
CA ASP A 531 5.31 -14.68 6.62
C ASP A 531 4.29 -14.24 7.68
N GLU A 532 4.14 -15.02 8.76
CA GLU A 532 3.28 -14.65 9.90
C GLU A 532 3.76 -13.36 10.60
N LYS A 533 5.06 -13.02 10.53
CA LYS A 533 5.59 -11.73 11.00
C LYS A 533 5.03 -10.52 10.24
N ASP A 534 4.80 -10.66 8.93
CA ASP A 534 4.15 -9.62 8.12
C ASP A 534 2.67 -9.47 8.56
N LYS A 535 2.00 -10.56 8.96
CA LYS A 535 0.63 -10.53 9.49
C LYS A 535 0.57 -9.76 10.82
N ASP A 536 1.46 -10.05 11.76
CA ASP A 536 1.51 -9.40 13.08
C ASP A 536 1.86 -7.90 12.97
N GLN A 537 2.71 -7.54 12.00
CA GLN A 537 3.01 -6.14 11.68
C GLN A 537 1.92 -5.46 10.83
N SER A 538 0.86 -6.18 10.45
CA SER A 538 -0.22 -5.73 9.54
C SER A 538 0.33 -5.18 8.21
N ASN A 539 1.27 -5.90 7.62
CA ASN A 539 2.21 -5.41 6.62
C ASN A 539 2.14 -6.23 5.31
N PRO A 540 0.96 -6.35 4.65
CA PRO A 540 0.76 -7.29 3.55
C PRO A 540 1.60 -6.95 2.31
N SER A 541 2.00 -7.98 1.57
CA SER A 541 2.72 -7.90 0.29
C SER A 541 1.81 -7.58 -0.90
N MET A 542 0.53 -7.98 -0.80
CA MET A 542 -0.51 -7.76 -1.81
C MET A 542 -1.88 -7.68 -1.14
N VAL A 543 -2.78 -6.88 -1.71
CA VAL A 543 -4.20 -6.79 -1.35
C VAL A 543 -5.04 -6.88 -2.62
N LEU A 544 -6.14 -7.65 -2.60
CA LEU A 544 -7.14 -7.71 -3.67
C LEU A 544 -8.52 -7.28 -3.16
N ASP A 545 -9.25 -6.53 -3.96
CA ASP A 545 -10.60 -6.06 -3.63
C ASP A 545 -11.67 -7.10 -4.02
N ILE A 546 -12.48 -7.53 -3.05
CA ILE A 546 -13.54 -8.54 -3.25
C ILE A 546 -14.62 -8.03 -4.22
N ASP A 547 -14.92 -6.73 -4.17
CA ASP A 547 -15.84 -6.05 -5.10
C ASP A 547 -15.31 -5.93 -6.54
N LYS A 548 -14.04 -6.32 -6.76
CA LYS A 548 -13.37 -6.32 -8.07
C LYS A 548 -13.08 -7.74 -8.59
N LEU A 549 -13.50 -8.78 -7.87
CA LEU A 549 -13.46 -10.18 -8.32
C LEU A 549 -14.51 -10.42 -9.42
N PHE A 550 -14.09 -10.97 -10.55
CA PHE A 550 -14.99 -11.41 -11.62
C PHE A 550 -15.45 -12.86 -11.41
N HIS A 551 -14.53 -13.78 -11.10
CA HIS A 551 -14.85 -15.16 -10.74
C HIS A 551 -13.74 -15.82 -9.91
N VAL A 552 -14.09 -16.90 -9.21
CA VAL A 552 -13.16 -17.85 -8.58
C VAL A 552 -13.59 -19.26 -8.97
N ARG A 553 -12.67 -20.09 -9.46
CA ARG A 553 -12.98 -21.45 -9.96
C ARG A 553 -11.83 -22.44 -9.79
N PRO A 554 -12.11 -23.76 -9.72
CA PRO A 554 -11.11 -24.79 -9.96
C PRO A 554 -10.46 -24.64 -11.34
N VAL A 555 -9.19 -25.02 -11.45
CA VAL A 555 -8.49 -25.09 -12.75
C VAL A 555 -8.63 -26.47 -13.39
N THR A 556 -8.38 -26.51 -14.70
CA THR A 556 -8.32 -27.71 -15.52
C THR A 556 -6.91 -27.90 -16.09
N GLN A 557 -6.65 -29.08 -16.68
CA GLN A 557 -5.38 -29.36 -17.37
C GLN A 557 -5.03 -28.33 -18.47
N GLY A 558 -6.03 -27.70 -19.09
CA GLY A 558 -5.85 -26.66 -20.11
C GLY A 558 -5.41 -25.31 -19.54
N ASP A 559 -5.83 -24.98 -18.32
CA ASP A 559 -5.45 -23.74 -17.63
C ASP A 559 -4.00 -23.77 -17.13
N VAL A 560 -3.53 -24.96 -16.71
CA VAL A 560 -2.23 -25.15 -16.06
C VAL A 560 -1.40 -26.27 -16.70
N TYR A 561 -1.22 -26.20 -18.02
CA TYR A 561 -0.52 -27.22 -18.84
C TYR A 561 0.94 -27.55 -18.44
N ARG A 562 1.54 -26.82 -17.49
CA ARG A 562 2.89 -27.08 -16.93
C ARG A 562 2.90 -27.63 -15.50
N ALA A 563 1.78 -27.60 -14.79
CA ALA A 563 1.66 -28.15 -13.44
C ALA A 563 1.67 -29.69 -13.47
N GLU A 564 1.96 -30.32 -12.33
CA GLU A 564 1.93 -31.77 -12.21
C GLU A 564 0.51 -32.27 -11.92
N THR A 565 0.15 -33.46 -12.41
CA THR A 565 -1.22 -33.99 -12.35
C THR A 565 -1.77 -34.08 -10.91
N GLU A 566 -0.89 -34.24 -9.92
CA GLU A 566 -1.22 -34.27 -8.49
C GLU A 566 -1.38 -32.87 -7.85
N GLU A 567 -0.89 -31.81 -8.49
CA GLU A 567 -1.12 -30.42 -8.05
C GLU A 567 -2.45 -29.88 -8.59
N ILE A 568 -2.85 -30.24 -9.81
CA ILE A 568 -4.00 -29.65 -10.52
C ILE A 568 -5.31 -29.66 -9.67
N PRO A 569 -5.69 -30.74 -8.96
CA PRO A 569 -6.89 -30.75 -8.10
C PRO A 569 -6.81 -29.79 -6.91
N LYS A 570 -5.61 -29.34 -6.54
CA LYS A 570 -5.33 -28.43 -5.40
C LYS A 570 -5.23 -26.97 -5.84
N ILE A 571 -5.23 -26.68 -7.14
CA ILE A 571 -5.10 -25.33 -7.70
C ILE A 571 -6.49 -24.73 -8.00
N PHE A 572 -6.64 -23.43 -7.81
CA PHE A 572 -7.78 -22.64 -8.27
C PHE A 572 -7.32 -21.32 -8.92
N GLN A 573 -8.15 -20.76 -9.79
CA GLN A 573 -7.93 -19.47 -10.45
C GLN A 573 -8.89 -18.42 -9.87
N ILE A 574 -8.35 -17.24 -9.57
CA ILE A 574 -9.10 -16.01 -9.33
C ILE A 574 -8.94 -15.12 -10.57
N LEU A 575 -10.04 -14.55 -11.09
CA LEU A 575 -10.02 -13.49 -12.11
C LEU A 575 -10.57 -12.20 -11.49
N TYR A 576 -9.88 -11.07 -11.67
CA TYR A 576 -10.20 -9.78 -11.04
C TYR A 576 -9.79 -8.59 -11.93
N ALA A 577 -10.31 -7.39 -11.62
CA ALA A 577 -9.89 -6.17 -12.29
C ALA A 577 -8.52 -5.69 -11.78
N ASN A 578 -7.63 -5.27 -12.68
CA ASN A 578 -6.28 -4.75 -12.42
C ASN A 578 -6.29 -3.53 -11.46
N GLU A 579 -7.35 -2.72 -11.47
CA GLU A 579 -7.57 -1.61 -10.53
C GLU A 579 -7.92 -2.08 -9.09
N GLY A 580 -8.24 -3.36 -8.91
CA GLY A 580 -8.53 -3.99 -7.62
C GLY A 580 -7.36 -4.79 -7.05
N GLU A 581 -6.14 -4.59 -7.55
CA GLU A 581 -4.90 -5.15 -6.99
C GLU A 581 -3.98 -4.04 -6.52
N CYS A 582 -3.54 -4.16 -5.27
CA CYS A 582 -2.47 -3.36 -4.70
C CYS A 582 -1.31 -4.29 -4.31
N ARG A 583 -0.07 -3.92 -4.66
CA ARG A 583 1.16 -4.62 -4.26
C ARG A 583 2.19 -3.63 -3.73
N LYS A 584 3.03 -4.11 -2.81
CA LYS A 584 4.27 -3.40 -2.43
C LYS A 584 5.27 -3.40 -3.57
N ASP A 585 5.53 -4.59 -4.10
CA ASP A 585 6.37 -4.81 -5.27
C ASP A 585 5.62 -4.44 -6.55
N LEU A 586 5.27 -3.15 -6.67
CA LEU A 586 5.48 -2.47 -7.93
C LEU A 586 7.00 -2.39 -8.15
N GLU A 587 7.60 -3.51 -8.57
CA GLU A 587 8.59 -3.41 -9.65
C GLU A 587 7.88 -2.59 -10.73
N VAL A 588 8.24 -1.30 -10.83
CA VAL A 588 7.98 -0.53 -12.04
C VAL A 588 8.89 -1.17 -13.09
N GLU A 589 8.40 -2.27 -13.69
CA GLU A 589 8.71 -2.69 -15.06
C GLU A 589 8.82 -1.37 -15.85
N PRO A 590 10.04 -0.92 -16.16
CA PRO A 590 10.29 0.49 -16.46
C PRO A 590 9.61 0.79 -17.79
N VAL A 591 8.43 1.44 -17.71
CA VAL A 591 7.35 1.44 -18.72
C VAL A 591 7.94 1.29 -20.11
N GLN A 592 8.00 0.05 -20.60
CA GLN A 592 8.96 -0.32 -21.66
C GLN A 592 8.72 0.59 -22.87
N PRO A 593 9.65 1.52 -23.19
CA PRO A 593 9.31 2.87 -23.65
C PRO A 593 8.55 2.85 -24.97
N ALA A 594 7.22 2.83 -24.81
CA ALA A 594 6.27 2.09 -25.65
C ALA A 594 6.94 1.25 -26.76
N GLU A 595 7.35 0.01 -26.43
CA GLU A 595 7.72 -0.98 -27.45
C GLU A 595 6.69 -0.91 -28.58
N LYS A 596 7.16 -0.66 -29.82
CA LYS A 596 6.34 -0.19 -30.94
C LYS A 596 5.42 -1.29 -31.47
N THR A 597 4.45 -1.63 -30.65
CA THR A 597 3.28 -2.43 -30.92
C THR A 597 2.48 -1.68 -31.98
N ASN A 598 2.49 -2.21 -33.21
CA ASN A 598 1.93 -1.54 -34.39
C ASN A 598 0.40 -1.64 -34.41
N PHE A 599 -0.24 -1.17 -33.34
CA PHE A 599 -1.68 -1.26 -33.09
C PHE A 599 -2.32 0.11 -33.27
N LEU A 600 -3.41 0.20 -34.02
CA LEU A 600 -4.10 1.46 -34.29
C LEU A 600 -5.43 1.50 -33.52
N ASN A 601 -5.56 2.46 -32.59
CA ASN A 601 -6.73 2.56 -31.72
C ASN A 601 -7.84 3.43 -32.35
N HIS A 602 -9.04 2.88 -32.53
CA HIS A 602 -10.18 3.62 -33.10
C HIS A 602 -11.54 3.08 -32.60
N LYS A 603 -12.43 3.95 -32.10
CA LYS A 603 -13.78 3.61 -31.60
C LYS A 603 -13.84 2.35 -30.69
N GLY A 604 -12.81 2.15 -29.85
CA GLY A 604 -12.69 1.01 -28.93
C GLY A 604 -12.05 -0.26 -29.52
N HIS A 605 -11.58 -0.23 -30.77
CA HIS A 605 -10.85 -1.33 -31.41
C HIS A 605 -9.33 -1.13 -31.30
N GLU A 606 -8.59 -2.24 -31.11
CA GLU A 606 -7.14 -2.33 -31.30
C GLU A 606 -6.83 -3.00 -32.65
N PHE A 607 -6.54 -2.22 -33.69
CA PHE A 607 -6.33 -2.76 -35.04
C PHE A 607 -4.87 -3.16 -35.31
N ILE A 608 -4.63 -4.43 -35.65
CA ILE A 608 -3.36 -4.97 -36.15
C ILE A 608 -3.33 -5.00 -37.70
N PRO A 609 -2.29 -4.47 -38.36
CA PRO A 609 -2.06 -4.67 -39.79
C PRO A 609 -1.96 -6.16 -40.15
N THR A 610 -2.79 -6.60 -41.08
CA THR A 610 -2.95 -8.01 -41.47
C THR A 610 -3.08 -8.11 -42.99
N LEU A 611 -2.62 -9.22 -43.58
CA LEU A 611 -2.66 -9.47 -45.03
C LEU A 611 -3.34 -10.82 -45.31
N TYR A 612 -4.45 -10.82 -46.06
CA TYR A 612 -5.23 -12.04 -46.32
C TYR A 612 -4.95 -12.59 -47.71
N HIS A 613 -4.19 -13.68 -47.80
CA HIS A 613 -4.00 -14.40 -49.06
C HIS A 613 -5.18 -15.35 -49.40
N PHE A 614 -6.12 -15.51 -48.47
CA PHE A 614 -7.32 -16.36 -48.56
C PHE A 614 -8.61 -15.53 -48.38
N PRO A 615 -9.78 -16.02 -48.84
CA PRO A 615 -11.05 -15.26 -48.81
C PRO A 615 -11.41 -14.60 -47.47
N ALA A 616 -11.42 -13.27 -47.46
CA ALA A 616 -11.84 -12.41 -46.34
C ALA A 616 -12.41 -11.09 -46.88
N ASN A 617 -13.50 -10.58 -46.29
CA ASN A 617 -14.18 -9.36 -46.74
C ASN A 617 -14.17 -8.26 -45.66
N CYS A 618 -14.23 -7.01 -46.09
CA CYS A 618 -14.25 -5.82 -45.25
C CYS A 618 -15.63 -5.59 -44.66
N GLU A 619 -15.75 -5.52 -43.34
CA GLU A 619 -17.04 -5.29 -42.67
C GLU A 619 -17.51 -3.82 -42.75
N ALA A 620 -16.63 -2.89 -43.13
CA ALA A 620 -16.98 -1.48 -43.35
C ALA A 620 -17.50 -1.18 -44.77
N CYS A 621 -17.19 -2.00 -45.79
CA CYS A 621 -17.63 -1.75 -47.17
C CYS A 621 -17.95 -3.00 -48.01
N ALA A 622 -18.02 -4.18 -47.41
CA ALA A 622 -18.23 -5.51 -48.01
C ALA A 622 -17.21 -5.98 -49.08
N LYS A 623 -16.30 -5.12 -49.55
CA LYS A 623 -15.29 -5.45 -50.57
C LYS A 623 -14.27 -6.49 -50.07
N PRO A 624 -13.64 -7.29 -50.96
CA PRO A 624 -12.54 -8.18 -50.61
C PRO A 624 -11.38 -7.47 -49.91
N LEU A 625 -10.89 -8.06 -48.82
CA LEU A 625 -9.60 -7.76 -48.16
C LEU A 625 -8.47 -8.67 -48.65
N TRP A 626 -8.74 -9.55 -49.62
CA TRP A 626 -7.87 -10.64 -50.00
C TRP A 626 -7.46 -10.62 -51.48
N HIS A 627 -6.26 -11.11 -51.76
CA HIS A 627 -5.77 -11.42 -53.10
C HIS A 627 -4.54 -12.31 -53.00
N VAL A 628 -4.43 -13.34 -53.86
CA VAL A 628 -3.44 -14.42 -53.72
C VAL A 628 -2.00 -13.93 -53.72
N PHE A 629 -1.65 -12.98 -54.60
CA PHE A 629 -0.26 -12.51 -54.75
C PHE A 629 0.03 -11.17 -54.07
N LYS A 630 -0.99 -10.34 -53.82
CA LYS A 630 -0.82 -8.97 -53.34
C LYS A 630 -2.10 -8.45 -52.69
N PRO A 631 -2.42 -8.89 -51.46
CA PRO A 631 -3.65 -8.51 -50.77
C PRO A 631 -3.73 -7.01 -50.48
N PRO A 632 -4.94 -6.41 -50.50
CA PRO A 632 -5.18 -5.07 -50.01
C PRO A 632 -4.66 -4.86 -48.57
N ALA A 633 -4.22 -3.65 -48.25
CA ALA A 633 -3.82 -3.30 -46.89
C ALA A 633 -5.03 -3.39 -45.95
N ALA A 634 -5.02 -4.37 -45.05
CA ALA A 634 -6.10 -4.64 -44.12
C ALA A 634 -5.68 -4.50 -42.66
N LEU A 635 -6.68 -4.33 -41.81
CA LEU A 635 -6.60 -4.25 -40.36
C LEU A 635 -7.54 -5.30 -39.76
N GLU A 636 -7.10 -6.01 -38.72
CA GLU A 636 -7.94 -6.89 -37.91
C GLU A 636 -7.98 -6.36 -36.47
N CYS A 637 -9.14 -6.28 -35.83
CA CYS A 637 -9.22 -5.88 -34.42
C CYS A 637 -8.87 -7.06 -33.51
N ARG A 638 -7.80 -6.96 -32.71
CA ARG A 638 -7.38 -8.02 -31.77
C ARG A 638 -8.45 -8.41 -30.74
N ARG A 639 -9.40 -7.51 -30.45
CA ARG A 639 -10.44 -7.69 -29.41
C ARG A 639 -11.73 -8.34 -29.91
N CYS A 640 -12.06 -8.20 -31.19
CA CYS A 640 -13.34 -8.69 -31.74
C CYS A 640 -13.25 -9.26 -33.16
N HIS A 641 -12.03 -9.40 -33.70
CA HIS A 641 -11.71 -9.91 -35.02
C HIS A 641 -12.37 -9.19 -36.20
N VAL A 642 -12.89 -7.96 -36.00
CA VAL A 642 -13.47 -7.15 -37.08
C VAL A 642 -12.39 -6.78 -38.10
N LYS A 643 -12.70 -6.89 -39.40
CA LYS A 643 -11.75 -6.80 -40.51
C LYS A 643 -12.12 -5.64 -41.43
N CYS A 644 -11.19 -4.70 -41.64
CA CYS A 644 -11.42 -3.54 -42.52
C CYS A 644 -10.20 -3.18 -43.38
N HIS A 645 -10.42 -2.46 -44.48
CA HIS A 645 -9.34 -1.85 -45.24
C HIS A 645 -8.73 -0.71 -44.43
N ARG A 646 -7.39 -0.60 -44.47
CA ARG A 646 -6.66 0.46 -43.78
C ARG A 646 -7.14 1.87 -44.18
N ASP A 647 -7.48 2.04 -45.46
CA ASP A 647 -8.08 3.24 -46.04
C ASP A 647 -9.22 3.86 -45.20
N HIS A 648 -10.13 3.04 -44.66
CA HIS A 648 -11.28 3.55 -43.89
C HIS A 648 -10.84 4.26 -42.61
N LEU A 649 -9.76 3.79 -41.98
CA LEU A 649 -9.19 4.39 -40.78
C LEU A 649 -8.34 5.62 -41.14
N ASP A 650 -7.45 5.50 -42.12
CA ASP A 650 -6.56 6.60 -42.53
C ASP A 650 -7.34 7.80 -43.10
N LYS A 651 -8.51 7.58 -43.72
CA LYS A 651 -9.44 8.63 -44.21
C LYS A 651 -10.47 9.11 -43.17
N LYS A 652 -10.48 8.53 -41.95
CA LYS A 652 -11.48 8.79 -40.89
C LYS A 652 -12.94 8.59 -41.34
N GLU A 653 -13.20 7.61 -42.19
CA GLU A 653 -14.55 7.29 -42.66
C GLU A 653 -15.38 6.70 -41.50
N GLU A 654 -16.58 7.24 -41.25
CA GLU A 654 -17.41 6.84 -40.10
C GLU A 654 -17.94 5.39 -40.13
N LEU A 655 -17.72 4.68 -41.25
CA LEU A 655 -18.21 3.34 -41.57
C LEU A 655 -17.81 2.24 -40.55
N ILE A 656 -16.76 2.46 -39.75
CA ILE A 656 -16.38 1.54 -38.68
C ILE A 656 -17.31 1.75 -37.47
N ALA A 657 -18.10 0.73 -37.14
CA ALA A 657 -18.93 0.70 -35.94
C ALA A 657 -18.08 0.55 -34.66
N PRO A 658 -18.52 1.07 -33.49
CA PRO A 658 -17.80 0.89 -32.23
C PRO A 658 -17.59 -0.57 -31.84
N CYS A 659 -16.51 -0.85 -31.11
CA CYS A 659 -16.17 -2.21 -30.70
C CYS A 659 -17.26 -2.79 -29.78
N LYS A 660 -17.89 -3.89 -30.23
CA LYS A 660 -18.88 -4.64 -29.45
C LYS A 660 -18.27 -5.35 -28.24
N VAL A 661 -16.95 -5.59 -28.26
CA VAL A 661 -16.16 -6.10 -27.13
C VAL A 661 -15.58 -4.90 -26.38
N SER A 662 -16.45 -4.14 -25.71
CA SER A 662 -16.06 -3.10 -24.75
C SER A 662 -15.74 -3.68 -23.37
N TYR A 663 -15.26 -4.93 -23.32
CA TYR A 663 -14.65 -5.53 -22.15
C TYR A 663 -13.13 -5.42 -22.33
N ASP A 664 -12.49 -4.64 -21.47
CA ASP A 664 -11.05 -4.41 -21.55
C ASP A 664 -10.31 -5.60 -20.95
N VAL A 665 -10.11 -6.67 -21.74
CA VAL A 665 -9.38 -7.88 -21.33
C VAL A 665 -7.97 -7.53 -20.83
N THR A 666 -7.36 -6.48 -21.38
CA THR A 666 -6.11 -5.86 -20.93
C THR A 666 -6.14 -5.29 -19.50
N SER A 667 -7.31 -5.11 -18.91
CA SER A 667 -7.52 -4.68 -17.53
C SER A 667 -8.01 -5.80 -16.59
N ALA A 668 -8.20 -7.03 -17.08
CA ALA A 668 -8.48 -8.20 -16.25
C ALA A 668 -7.20 -8.99 -16.00
N ARG A 669 -6.89 -9.27 -14.72
CA ARG A 669 -5.79 -10.16 -14.31
C ARG A 669 -6.35 -11.46 -13.79
N ASP A 670 -5.63 -12.55 -14.06
CA ASP A 670 -5.85 -13.83 -13.41
C ASP A 670 -4.69 -14.16 -12.44
N MET A 671 -5.00 -14.97 -11.43
CA MET A 671 -4.03 -15.46 -10.46
C MET A 671 -4.35 -16.89 -10.10
N LEU A 672 -3.33 -17.74 -10.17
CA LEU A 672 -3.39 -19.13 -9.75
C LEU A 672 -2.98 -19.23 -8.29
N LEU A 673 -3.73 -20.02 -7.51
CA LEU A 673 -3.48 -20.28 -6.10
C LEU A 673 -3.50 -21.78 -5.85
N LEU A 674 -2.42 -22.29 -5.27
CA LEU A 674 -2.26 -23.69 -4.83
C LEU A 674 -2.60 -23.81 -3.34
N ALA A 675 -3.58 -24.64 -3.01
CA ALA A 675 -3.90 -25.06 -1.65
C ALA A 675 -3.09 -26.31 -1.24
N SER A 676 -3.08 -26.64 0.05
CA SER A 676 -2.41 -27.84 0.59
C SER A 676 -3.03 -29.16 0.10
N CYS A 677 -4.36 -29.21 -0.04
CA CYS A 677 -5.09 -30.38 -0.53
C CYS A 677 -6.33 -29.95 -1.35
N GLN A 678 -6.98 -30.94 -1.98
CA GLN A 678 -8.18 -30.70 -2.79
C GLN A 678 -9.38 -30.21 -1.95
N ASP A 679 -9.49 -30.61 -0.69
CA ASP A 679 -10.63 -30.21 0.15
C ASP A 679 -10.48 -28.80 0.72
N GLU A 680 -9.25 -28.37 1.04
CA GLU A 680 -8.95 -26.95 1.24
C GLU A 680 -9.21 -26.16 -0.05
N GLN A 681 -8.82 -26.65 -1.23
CA GLN A 681 -9.16 -25.99 -2.51
C GLN A 681 -10.67 -25.78 -2.68
N LYS A 682 -11.49 -26.80 -2.39
CA LYS A 682 -12.96 -26.69 -2.41
C LYS A 682 -13.46 -25.65 -1.39
N LYS A 683 -12.91 -25.63 -0.19
CA LYS A 683 -13.27 -24.70 0.90
C LYS A 683 -12.94 -23.25 0.54
N TRP A 684 -11.73 -22.98 0.03
CA TRP A 684 -11.31 -21.67 -0.45
C TRP A 684 -12.19 -21.17 -1.60
N VAL A 685 -12.39 -21.98 -2.65
CA VAL A 685 -13.29 -21.64 -3.75
C VAL A 685 -14.72 -21.37 -3.24
N THR A 686 -15.25 -22.22 -2.37
CA THR A 686 -16.63 -22.12 -1.87
C THR A 686 -16.85 -20.85 -1.05
N HIS A 687 -15.95 -20.49 -0.14
CA HIS A 687 -16.06 -19.25 0.63
C HIS A 687 -15.85 -18.01 -0.24
N LEU A 688 -14.89 -18.02 -1.16
CA LEU A 688 -14.63 -16.87 -2.03
C LEU A 688 -15.82 -16.62 -2.97
N VAL A 689 -16.36 -17.66 -3.63
CA VAL A 689 -17.55 -17.54 -4.49
C VAL A 689 -18.79 -17.06 -3.71
N LYS A 690 -18.95 -17.45 -2.43
CA LYS A 690 -20.00 -16.90 -1.55
C LYS A 690 -19.86 -15.37 -1.33
N LYS A 691 -18.65 -14.80 -1.43
CA LYS A 691 -18.37 -13.36 -1.19
C LYS A 691 -18.36 -12.48 -2.44
N ILE A 692 -18.23 -13.03 -3.65
CA ILE A 692 -18.28 -12.23 -4.88
C ILE A 692 -19.67 -11.56 -4.98
N PRO A 693 -19.76 -10.24 -5.24
CA PRO A 693 -21.05 -9.57 -5.42
C PRO A 693 -21.85 -10.20 -6.57
N LYS A 694 -23.06 -10.70 -6.26
CA LYS A 694 -23.97 -11.32 -7.26
C LYS A 694 -24.54 -10.32 -8.29
N THR A 695 -24.23 -9.05 -8.15
CA THR A 695 -24.56 -7.96 -9.07
C THR A 695 -23.28 -7.15 -9.33
N PRO A 696 -22.87 -6.93 -10.60
CA PRO A 696 -21.72 -6.08 -10.88
C PRO A 696 -21.97 -4.63 -10.46
N PRO A 697 -20.94 -3.87 -10.06
CA PRO A 697 -21.10 -2.52 -9.51
C PRO A 697 -21.77 -1.54 -10.48
N SER A 698 -22.70 -0.75 -9.96
CA SER A 698 -23.63 0.09 -10.74
C SER A 698 -23.04 1.40 -11.28
N THR A 699 -21.75 1.43 -11.64
CA THR A 699 -21.09 2.58 -12.27
C THR A 699 -21.27 2.61 -13.80
N PHE A 700 -21.70 1.51 -14.42
CA PHE A 700 -22.00 1.46 -15.85
C PHE A 700 -23.35 2.11 -16.19
N VAL A 701 -23.38 3.44 -16.26
CA VAL A 701 -24.45 4.20 -16.92
C VAL A 701 -24.47 3.82 -18.40
N ARG A 702 -25.40 2.94 -18.78
CA ARG A 702 -25.56 2.43 -20.15
C ARG A 702 -26.15 3.50 -21.07
N ALA A 703 -25.34 4.48 -21.45
CA ALA A 703 -25.64 5.50 -22.46
C ALA A 703 -25.75 4.86 -23.86
N SER A 704 -26.83 4.12 -24.11
CA SER A 704 -27.12 3.47 -25.39
C SER A 704 -28.04 4.38 -26.22
N PRO A 705 -27.55 5.01 -27.31
CA PRO A 705 -28.38 5.87 -28.15
C PRO A 705 -29.35 5.03 -28.99
N ARG A 706 -30.58 4.85 -28.50
CA ARG A 706 -31.68 4.31 -29.32
C ARG A 706 -32.13 5.35 -30.34
N THR A 707 -31.50 5.31 -31.51
CA THR A 707 -32.09 5.52 -32.84
C THR A 707 -33.42 6.27 -32.86
N MET A 708 -33.36 7.61 -32.98
CA MET A 708 -34.51 8.36 -33.48
C MET A 708 -34.70 8.02 -34.96
N SER A 709 -35.81 7.37 -35.30
CA SER A 709 -36.25 7.17 -36.69
C SER A 709 -37.76 7.40 -36.77
N THR A 710 -38.18 8.21 -37.73
CA THR A 710 -39.51 8.83 -37.76
C THR A 710 -40.46 8.10 -38.69
N ARG A 711 -41.65 7.70 -38.19
CA ARG A 711 -42.90 7.79 -38.96
C ARG A 711 -44.17 7.59 -38.11
N SER A 712 -44.89 8.71 -37.95
CA SER A 712 -46.35 8.86 -38.04
C SER A 712 -47.28 7.64 -37.89
N SER A 713 -48.21 7.74 -36.94
CA SER A 713 -49.64 7.68 -37.26
C SER A 713 -50.46 8.39 -36.17
N ALA A 714 -51.65 8.87 -36.51
CA ALA A 714 -52.54 9.58 -35.60
C ALA A 714 -53.77 8.73 -35.24
N ASN A 715 -54.26 8.87 -34.01
CA ASN A 715 -55.68 9.15 -33.76
C ASN A 715 -55.99 9.48 -32.29
N GLN A 716 -57.00 10.33 -32.12
CA GLN A 716 -58.08 10.41 -31.12
C GLN A 716 -58.06 9.40 -29.92
N SER A 717 -58.55 9.73 -28.71
CA SER A 717 -59.60 10.70 -28.40
C SER A 717 -59.58 11.23 -26.94
N PHE A 718 -60.59 12.03 -26.58
CA PHE A 718 -60.79 12.71 -25.30
C PHE A 718 -61.05 11.78 -24.10
N ARG A 719 -60.57 12.18 -22.91
CA ARG A 719 -61.46 12.56 -21.78
C ARG A 719 -60.73 13.40 -20.72
N LYS A 720 -61.41 14.43 -20.21
CA LYS A 720 -61.01 15.18 -19.00
C LYS A 720 -61.50 14.43 -17.76
N VAL A 721 -60.74 14.50 -16.66
CA VAL A 721 -61.28 14.45 -15.30
C VAL A 721 -60.66 15.65 -14.55
N VAL A 722 -61.48 16.36 -13.77
CA VAL A 722 -61.10 17.59 -13.07
C VAL A 722 -60.89 17.30 -11.59
N LYS A 723 -60.03 18.08 -10.92
CA LYS A 723 -59.83 18.06 -9.47
C LYS A 723 -61.18 18.15 -8.74
N ASN A 724 -61.31 17.42 -7.63
CA ASN A 724 -62.17 17.84 -6.54
C ASN A 724 -61.51 17.49 -5.21
N THR A 725 -61.35 18.48 -4.33
CA THR A 725 -60.65 18.34 -3.05
C THR A 725 -61.57 18.72 -1.89
N SER A 726 -62.09 17.69 -1.23
CA SER A 726 -62.82 17.78 0.04
C SER A 726 -62.59 16.46 0.80
N GLY A 727 -62.13 16.40 2.05
CA GLY A 727 -61.79 17.49 2.96
C GLY A 727 -62.61 17.44 4.25
N LYS A 728 -62.31 16.48 5.13
CA LYS A 728 -62.52 16.56 6.59
C LYS A 728 -61.91 15.36 7.33
N THR A 729 -61.13 15.68 8.37
CA THR A 729 -60.99 14.96 9.66
C THR A 729 -61.21 13.44 9.70
N ARG A 730 -60.19 12.71 10.13
CA ARG A 730 -59.94 12.55 11.57
C ARG A 730 -58.45 12.58 11.87
#